data_AF-S7UY70-F1
#
_entry.id   AF-S7UY70-F1
#
_cell.length_a   1.000
_cell.length_b   1.000
_cell.length_c   1.000
_cell.angle_alpha   90.00
_cell.angle_beta   90.00
_cell.angle_gamma   90.00
#
_symmetry.space_group_name_H-M   'P 1'
#
loop_
_entity.id
_entity.type
_entity.pdbx_description
1 polymer ?
#
loop_
_entity_poly.entity_id
_entity_poly.type
_entity_poly.pdbx_seq_one_letter_code
_entity_poly.pdbx_strand_id
1 'polypeptide(L)'
;AASAALNDAVEGVVRRLLEVCTEHGEGASYALGIAFDARRLDLVESILNSPRAIALPPTQPNSKCQLMLYCLDHVQTLISSKYFRSQIISLLTAEFEKCLPVYASGDAESTQKLSAEEQAEVRGLLFSGLCRCLVEQDASGRVAEILHQLLQESSGAEGLLMASQIAFDILQMENQSFQQALLDHPLLRAPEAPAGDPENSGESGERSTANGDAPAPDAEKKEENKEEKKEETKAEKKDPEEETEAEKKKKLLRSILSGEAQTAFSNQFLQRENHTDLMLLDLYKRSIDTRSSLLHHGVVLSHMLMQAGTSCDVFLRCNLDWMARANNWARFSATASLGVIHKGHVRDSMKLLRTYLPASASSAASSSPYSEGGAFYALGLISANQPSTSVRDYLLEQLQVAGTASEPKQQGCCLGLGLVCMGNAEDSEVYEALKQVLFLDSAVAGEAAALGVGLLLLGSSNAAAVDELLAYAQDTQHEKIRRACGIAVALLMFKKEQEADALIDQLCKDSDALIRYGGMFTIAMAYCATANSGAIRRLLHVSVSDVSDDVRRAAVIALGFVLCGDRQQLAQILKILSGSFNPHVRYGAALALAVACAGTGQKEVVDLLLPLSSDSTDFVRQGAFIGLGFVLQQVPDAACSEAGAVRQQLQRVIADKHEDVMARFGALLASGLIDAGGRNVVASMFSASGVLRQEAAVGFCLAFQLWYWYPLIHMVALSFSPSALIGVTISSAPALKKKEEKAAEKKDEKATDQKGEKPTETSESSDVEKYEPYLEGMSKLRVPAGWKVACVGAKKGQFAYVPSLASLEKKEGKKQTMKAVLSTTAKRNRQQKKKENEKKDAPETAKNEAMDVDEEPAKETEVTKNEADASAMDVDSEEKSEGRSKTEKGEKSEKEGEEENKDGTGKEVELKNPCRVLPQQLQCIQLLPNSRYQPIFPGRKAGFVLLRDTMPSDPDEFLEPRGEAPAAEEKPTEEKEPEPFTPFEWSG
;
A
#
# COMPACT_ATOMS: atom_id res chain seq x y z
N ALA A 1 -24.23 55.68 3.55
CA ALA A 1 -24.91 56.03 2.29
C ALA A 1 -23.94 56.03 1.11
N ALA A 2 -22.97 56.95 1.03
CA ALA A 2 -22.03 57.02 -0.11
C ALA A 2 -21.13 55.77 -0.27
N SER A 3 -20.65 55.17 0.83
CA SER A 3 -19.89 53.91 0.78
C SER A 3 -20.74 52.70 0.40
N ALA A 4 -22.04 52.69 0.73
CA ALA A 4 -22.96 51.62 0.34
C ALA A 4 -23.27 51.71 -1.16
N ALA A 5 -23.56 52.91 -1.66
CA ALA A 5 -23.79 53.13 -3.09
C ALA A 5 -22.55 52.84 -3.96
N LEU A 6 -21.35 53.10 -3.43
CA LEU A 6 -20.10 52.72 -4.10
C LEU A 6 -19.92 51.20 -4.13
N ASN A 7 -20.22 50.51 -3.03
CA ASN A 7 -20.19 49.04 -2.99
C ASN A 7 -21.20 48.43 -3.97
N ASP A 8 -22.42 48.95 -4.05
CA ASP A 8 -23.44 48.50 -5.00
C ASP A 8 -23.01 48.74 -6.46
N ALA A 9 -22.37 49.88 -6.75
CA ALA A 9 -21.86 50.19 -8.08
C ALA A 9 -20.70 49.25 -8.48
N VAL A 10 -19.78 48.98 -7.55
CA VAL A 10 -18.67 48.04 -7.76
C VAL A 10 -19.21 46.62 -7.93
N GLU A 11 -20.16 46.19 -7.11
CA GLU A 11 -20.82 44.89 -7.23
C GLU A 11 -21.52 44.75 -8.60
N GLY A 12 -22.22 45.78 -9.05
CA GLY A 12 -22.85 45.80 -10.37
C GLY A 12 -21.85 45.71 -11.53
N VAL A 13 -20.64 46.26 -11.38
CA VAL A 13 -19.56 46.08 -12.36
C VAL A 13 -19.02 44.65 -12.34
N VAL A 14 -18.78 44.08 -11.15
CA VAL A 14 -18.29 42.70 -11.01
C VAL A 14 -19.28 41.69 -11.59
N ARG A 15 -20.58 41.82 -11.29
CA ARG A 15 -21.62 40.94 -11.86
C ARG A 15 -21.65 40.98 -13.38
N ARG A 16 -21.59 42.18 -13.99
CA ARG A 16 -21.53 42.32 -15.46
C ARG A 16 -20.28 41.72 -16.07
N LEU A 17 -19.13 41.86 -15.41
CA LEU A 17 -17.89 41.23 -15.86
C LEU A 17 -17.99 39.70 -15.80
N LEU A 18 -18.57 39.15 -14.73
CA LEU A 18 -18.79 37.72 -14.59
C LEU A 18 -19.76 37.18 -15.65
N GLU A 19 -20.85 37.89 -15.93
CA GLU A 19 -21.79 37.55 -17.01
C GLU A 19 -21.06 37.44 -18.36
N VAL A 20 -20.25 38.46 -18.71
CA VAL A 20 -19.43 38.46 -19.93
C VAL A 20 -18.43 37.29 -19.95
N CYS A 21 -17.81 36.96 -18.81
CA CYS A 21 -16.91 35.81 -18.70
C CYS A 21 -17.65 34.47 -18.89
N THR A 22 -18.90 34.36 -18.44
CA THR A 22 -19.71 33.13 -18.63
C THR A 22 -20.22 32.97 -20.06
N GLU A 23 -20.36 34.08 -20.82
CA GLU A 23 -20.80 34.06 -22.22
C GLU A 23 -19.67 33.66 -23.20
N HIS A 24 -18.40 33.94 -22.85
CA HIS A 24 -17.25 33.75 -23.73
C HIS A 24 -16.27 32.63 -23.32
N GLY A 25 -16.11 31.64 -24.20
CA GLY A 25 -14.97 30.72 -24.20
C GLY A 25 -14.77 29.90 -22.91
N GLU A 26 -13.52 29.87 -22.43
CA GLU A 26 -13.08 29.21 -21.19
C GLU A 26 -13.31 30.08 -19.92
N GLY A 27 -14.01 31.20 -20.04
CA GLY A 27 -14.16 32.18 -18.94
C GLY A 27 -14.97 31.70 -17.73
N ALA A 28 -15.73 30.60 -17.86
CA ALA A 28 -16.56 30.08 -16.76
C ALA A 28 -15.75 29.55 -15.58
N SER A 29 -14.62 28.88 -15.82
CA SER A 29 -13.71 28.40 -14.76
C SER A 29 -13.03 29.57 -14.04
N TYR A 30 -12.62 30.61 -14.77
CA TYR A 30 -12.09 31.85 -14.19
C TYR A 30 -13.14 32.61 -13.36
N ALA A 31 -14.37 32.71 -13.87
CA ALA A 31 -15.48 33.32 -13.15
C ALA A 31 -15.76 32.61 -11.82
N LEU A 32 -15.67 31.27 -11.83
CA LEU A 32 -15.80 30.46 -10.63
C LEU A 32 -14.67 30.74 -9.61
N GLY A 33 -13.43 30.88 -10.07
CA GLY A 33 -12.31 31.30 -9.23
C GLY A 33 -12.56 32.66 -8.55
N ILE A 34 -13.05 33.63 -9.32
CA ILE A 34 -13.43 34.95 -8.77
C ILE A 34 -14.58 34.82 -7.75
N ALA A 35 -15.55 33.94 -7.98
CA ALA A 35 -16.64 33.69 -7.04
C ALA A 35 -16.16 33.04 -5.73
N PHE A 36 -15.16 32.15 -5.81
CA PHE A 36 -14.52 31.56 -4.63
C PHE A 36 -13.73 32.61 -3.83
N ASP A 37 -12.97 33.48 -4.50
CA ASP A 37 -12.26 34.59 -3.85
C ASP A 37 -13.22 35.57 -3.18
N ALA A 38 -14.36 35.85 -3.83
CA ALA A 38 -15.42 36.69 -3.29
C ALA A 38 -16.22 36.04 -2.15
N ARG A 39 -16.03 34.73 -1.89
CA ARG A 39 -16.73 33.92 -0.88
C ARG A 39 -18.24 34.03 -0.95
N ARG A 40 -18.79 34.02 -2.17
CA ARG A 40 -20.21 34.26 -2.43
C ARG A 40 -20.87 33.09 -3.15
N LEU A 41 -21.80 32.45 -2.46
CA LEU A 41 -22.54 31.27 -2.96
C LEU A 41 -23.47 31.60 -4.13
N ASP A 42 -24.07 32.78 -4.11
CA ASP A 42 -25.03 33.21 -5.13
C ASP A 42 -24.37 33.37 -6.51
N LEU A 43 -23.12 33.82 -6.54
CA LEU A 43 -22.33 33.89 -7.77
C LEU A 43 -21.99 32.49 -8.30
N VAL A 44 -21.59 31.57 -7.42
CA VAL A 44 -21.30 30.18 -7.79
C VAL A 44 -22.54 29.52 -8.41
N GLU A 45 -23.70 29.65 -7.77
CA GLU A 45 -24.96 29.10 -8.30
C GLU A 45 -25.33 29.71 -9.67
N SER A 46 -25.14 31.02 -9.83
CA SER A 46 -25.43 31.70 -11.10
C SER A 46 -24.54 31.24 -12.26
N ILE A 47 -23.25 30.97 -11.98
CA ILE A 47 -22.28 30.52 -12.99
C ILE A 47 -22.58 29.08 -13.41
N LEU A 48 -22.88 28.21 -12.45
CA LEU A 48 -23.24 26.81 -12.69
C LEU A 48 -24.55 26.68 -13.51
N ASN A 49 -25.50 27.58 -13.29
CA ASN A 49 -26.78 27.63 -13.99
C ASN A 49 -26.79 28.57 -15.21
N SER A 50 -25.61 28.97 -15.71
CA SER A 50 -25.53 29.82 -16.90
C SER A 50 -26.09 29.11 -18.14
N PRO A 51 -26.78 29.84 -19.05
CA PRO A 51 -27.43 29.25 -20.21
C PRO A 51 -26.45 28.54 -21.15
N ARG A 52 -25.19 29.00 -21.21
CA ARG A 52 -24.12 28.35 -21.97
C ARG A 52 -23.67 27.03 -21.34
N ALA A 53 -23.51 26.98 -20.00
CA ALA A 53 -23.09 25.76 -19.31
C ALA A 53 -24.12 24.63 -19.43
N ILE A 54 -25.41 24.99 -19.50
CA ILE A 54 -26.52 24.05 -19.72
C ILE A 54 -26.60 23.61 -21.19
N ALA A 55 -26.29 24.49 -22.14
CA ALA A 55 -26.39 24.20 -23.57
C ALA A 55 -25.24 23.33 -24.13
N LEU A 56 -24.12 23.22 -23.41
CA LEU A 56 -22.96 22.42 -23.80
C LEU A 56 -23.17 20.93 -23.50
N PRO A 57 -22.67 20.01 -24.33
CA PRO A 57 -22.66 18.58 -24.01
C PRO A 57 -22.00 18.31 -22.65
N PRO A 58 -22.56 17.43 -21.81
CA PRO A 58 -22.09 17.21 -20.45
C PRO A 58 -20.65 16.66 -20.35
N THR A 59 -20.12 16.06 -21.43
CA THR A 59 -18.73 15.56 -21.51
C THR A 59 -17.71 16.63 -21.95
N GLN A 60 -18.17 17.79 -22.45
CA GLN A 60 -17.27 18.88 -22.87
C GLN A 60 -16.79 19.73 -21.68
N PRO A 61 -15.57 20.28 -21.75
CA PRO A 61 -15.07 21.20 -20.73
C PRO A 61 -15.97 22.44 -20.65
N ASN A 62 -16.21 22.92 -19.43
CA ASN A 62 -17.14 24.02 -19.10
C ASN A 62 -18.65 23.71 -19.24
N SER A 63 -19.03 22.45 -19.42
CA SER A 63 -20.42 22.02 -19.21
C SER A 63 -20.79 22.11 -17.73
N LYS A 64 -22.08 22.20 -17.40
CA LYS A 64 -22.54 22.20 -15.99
C LYS A 64 -21.96 21.03 -15.19
N CYS A 65 -21.98 19.82 -15.74
CA CYS A 65 -21.45 18.61 -15.09
C CYS A 65 -19.94 18.71 -14.84
N GLN A 66 -19.17 19.13 -15.85
CA GLN A 66 -17.71 19.27 -15.72
C GLN A 66 -17.32 20.44 -14.81
N LEU A 67 -18.07 21.54 -14.80
CA LEU A 67 -17.85 22.64 -13.86
C LEU A 67 -18.12 22.21 -12.42
N MET A 68 -19.15 21.41 -12.17
CA MET A 68 -19.42 20.87 -10.83
C MET A 68 -18.33 19.90 -10.36
N LEU A 69 -17.85 19.02 -11.23
CA LEU A 69 -16.70 18.14 -10.94
C LEU A 69 -15.42 18.94 -10.72
N TYR A 70 -15.17 19.97 -11.53
CA TYR A 70 -14.06 20.90 -11.37
C TYR A 70 -14.14 21.64 -10.03
N CYS A 71 -15.33 22.13 -9.63
CA CYS A 71 -15.55 22.67 -8.30
C CYS A 71 -15.10 21.64 -7.26
N LEU A 72 -15.64 20.42 -7.32
CA LEU A 72 -15.37 19.38 -6.32
C LEU A 72 -13.88 19.04 -6.19
N ASP A 73 -13.17 18.90 -7.32
CA ASP A 73 -11.74 18.56 -7.34
C ASP A 73 -10.87 19.71 -6.78
N HIS A 74 -11.30 20.97 -6.92
CA HIS A 74 -10.54 22.14 -6.48
C HIS A 74 -11.04 22.79 -5.19
N VAL A 75 -12.18 22.34 -4.64
CA VAL A 75 -12.78 22.90 -3.41
C VAL A 75 -11.87 22.73 -2.19
N GLN A 76 -11.08 21.66 -2.13
CA GLN A 76 -10.11 21.45 -1.04
C GLN A 76 -8.84 22.31 -1.17
N THR A 77 -8.43 22.65 -2.40
CA THR A 77 -7.17 23.38 -2.65
C THR A 77 -7.37 24.90 -2.71
N LEU A 78 -8.45 25.37 -3.31
CA LEU A 78 -8.72 26.81 -3.50
C LEU A 78 -9.35 27.47 -2.27
N ILE A 79 -10.20 26.73 -1.53
CA ILE A 79 -10.98 27.32 -0.44
C ILE A 79 -10.32 27.03 0.91
N SER A 80 -9.76 28.07 1.51
CA SER A 80 -9.10 27.96 2.83
C SER A 80 -10.06 27.85 4.02
N SER A 81 -11.35 28.20 3.85
CA SER A 81 -12.33 28.20 4.94
C SER A 81 -13.22 26.96 4.89
N LYS A 82 -13.14 26.12 5.92
CA LYS A 82 -14.01 24.94 6.09
C LYS A 82 -15.50 25.28 6.02
N TYR A 83 -15.94 26.34 6.68
CA TYR A 83 -17.35 26.75 6.70
C TYR A 83 -17.89 27.03 5.29
N PHE A 84 -17.15 27.82 4.51
CA PHE A 84 -17.53 28.12 3.12
C PHE A 84 -17.41 26.89 2.22
N ARG A 85 -16.43 26.01 2.47
CA ARG A 85 -16.28 24.72 1.80
C ARG A 85 -17.53 23.85 1.98
N SER A 86 -17.98 23.68 3.22
CA SER A 86 -19.19 22.92 3.54
C SER A 86 -20.43 23.50 2.86
N GLN A 87 -20.57 24.83 2.82
CA GLN A 87 -21.68 25.48 2.10
C GLN A 87 -21.66 25.22 0.59
N ILE A 88 -20.48 25.26 -0.04
CA ILE A 88 -20.34 24.93 -1.46
C ILE A 88 -20.65 23.47 -1.72
N ILE A 89 -20.19 22.55 -0.87
CA ILE A 89 -20.51 21.13 -1.00
C ILE A 89 -22.03 20.93 -0.88
N SER A 90 -22.72 21.61 0.04
CA SER A 90 -24.18 21.57 0.14
C SER A 90 -24.89 22.11 -1.11
N LEU A 91 -24.39 23.19 -1.70
CA LEU A 91 -24.89 23.71 -2.97
C LEU A 91 -24.69 22.70 -4.11
N LEU A 92 -23.50 22.10 -4.20
CA LEU A 92 -23.19 21.09 -5.21
C LEU A 92 -24.08 19.86 -5.06
N THR A 93 -24.29 19.35 -3.83
CA THR A 93 -25.21 18.24 -3.55
C THR A 93 -26.61 18.54 -4.10
N ALA A 94 -27.16 19.72 -3.81
CA ALA A 94 -28.47 20.13 -4.31
C ALA A 94 -28.52 20.23 -5.84
N GLU A 95 -27.47 20.75 -6.48
CA GLU A 95 -27.39 20.83 -7.93
C GLU A 95 -27.23 19.45 -8.59
N PHE A 96 -26.48 18.53 -7.98
CA PHE A 96 -26.37 17.14 -8.46
C PHE A 96 -27.71 16.42 -8.39
N GLU A 97 -28.46 16.58 -7.30
CA GLU A 97 -29.80 16.00 -7.15
C GLU A 97 -30.81 16.58 -8.16
N LYS A 98 -30.72 17.88 -8.50
CA LYS A 98 -31.54 18.48 -9.56
C LYS A 98 -31.22 17.94 -10.96
N CYS A 99 -29.96 17.63 -11.24
CA CYS A 99 -29.53 17.11 -12.54
C CYS A 99 -29.87 15.63 -12.73
N LEU A 100 -29.91 14.82 -11.68
CA LEU A 100 -30.14 13.37 -11.76
C LEU A 100 -31.43 12.97 -12.51
N PRO A 101 -32.62 13.52 -12.23
CA PRO A 101 -33.85 13.18 -12.94
C PRO A 101 -33.80 13.47 -14.44
N VAL A 102 -33.13 14.57 -14.82
CA VAL A 102 -33.02 15.04 -16.22
C VAL A 102 -32.26 14.04 -17.09
N TYR A 103 -31.31 13.30 -16.50
CA TYR A 103 -30.53 12.26 -17.19
C TYR A 103 -31.01 10.84 -16.87
N ALA A 104 -32.07 10.69 -16.05
CA ALA A 104 -32.64 9.40 -15.67
C ALA A 104 -33.92 9.06 -16.45
N SER A 105 -34.78 10.05 -16.75
CA SER A 105 -35.90 9.84 -17.67
C SER A 105 -35.41 10.11 -19.10
N GLY A 106 -35.58 9.14 -20.00
CA GLY A 106 -35.35 9.33 -21.44
C GLY A 106 -36.36 10.27 -22.09
N ASP A 107 -36.83 11.31 -21.40
CA ASP A 107 -37.81 12.27 -21.89
C ASP A 107 -37.14 13.20 -22.91
N ALA A 108 -37.40 12.86 -24.16
CA ALA A 108 -36.75 13.30 -25.39
C ALA A 108 -36.95 14.78 -25.79
N GLU A 109 -37.24 15.70 -24.86
CA GLU A 109 -37.49 17.12 -25.20
C GLU A 109 -36.40 18.10 -24.73
N SER A 110 -35.49 17.72 -23.82
CA SER A 110 -34.46 18.67 -23.31
C SER A 110 -33.01 18.21 -23.44
N THR A 111 -32.76 16.92 -23.64
CA THR A 111 -31.41 16.38 -23.86
C THR A 111 -31.13 16.37 -25.37
N GLN A 112 -30.13 17.15 -25.81
CA GLN A 112 -29.51 16.95 -27.12
C GLN A 112 -29.24 15.45 -27.32
N LYS A 113 -29.34 14.94 -28.55
CA LYS A 113 -29.21 13.52 -28.92
C LYS A 113 -27.86 12.91 -28.46
N LEU A 114 -27.71 12.60 -27.18
CA LEU A 114 -26.61 11.83 -26.63
C LEU A 114 -26.87 10.35 -26.92
N SER A 115 -25.80 9.62 -27.25
CA SER A 115 -25.86 8.16 -27.36
C SER A 115 -26.15 7.53 -25.99
N ALA A 116 -26.72 6.32 -25.97
CA ALA A 116 -27.02 5.60 -24.72
C ALA A 116 -25.75 5.35 -23.86
N GLU A 117 -24.58 5.24 -24.51
CA GLU A 117 -23.29 5.10 -23.84
C GLU A 117 -22.86 6.38 -23.13
N GLU A 118 -22.98 7.54 -23.79
CA GLU A 118 -22.67 8.84 -23.19
C GLU A 118 -23.65 9.19 -22.07
N GLN A 119 -24.92 8.76 -22.17
CA GLN A 119 -25.90 8.95 -21.09
C GLN A 119 -25.52 8.14 -19.84
N ALA A 120 -25.10 6.88 -20.00
CA ALA A 120 -24.64 6.05 -18.90
C ALA A 120 -23.37 6.61 -18.25
N GLU A 121 -22.43 7.13 -19.06
CA GLU A 121 -21.20 7.76 -18.57
C GLU A 121 -21.51 9.02 -17.73
N VAL A 122 -22.34 9.93 -18.24
CA VAL A 122 -22.73 11.17 -17.55
C VAL A 122 -23.48 10.84 -16.26
N ARG A 123 -24.39 9.87 -16.32
CA ARG A 123 -25.16 9.40 -15.16
C ARG A 123 -24.25 8.89 -14.05
N GLY A 124 -23.28 8.05 -14.38
CA GLY A 124 -22.34 7.53 -13.38
C GLY A 124 -21.33 8.58 -12.89
N LEU A 125 -20.93 9.55 -13.71
CA LEU A 125 -20.15 10.72 -13.26
C LEU A 125 -20.92 11.57 -12.24
N LEU A 126 -22.22 11.80 -12.48
CA LEU A 126 -23.09 12.54 -11.56
C LEU A 126 -23.26 11.79 -10.23
N PHE A 127 -23.51 10.48 -10.26
CA PHE A 127 -23.59 9.68 -9.04
C PHE A 127 -22.26 9.62 -8.28
N SER A 128 -21.13 9.48 -8.98
CA SER A 128 -19.80 9.50 -8.34
C SER A 128 -19.53 10.86 -7.68
N GLY A 129 -19.82 11.96 -8.37
CA GLY A 129 -19.69 13.32 -7.82
C GLY A 129 -20.60 13.57 -6.63
N LEU A 130 -21.87 13.14 -6.69
CA LEU A 130 -22.83 13.23 -5.58
C LEU A 130 -22.36 12.43 -4.36
N CYS A 131 -21.96 11.17 -4.55
CA CYS A 131 -21.48 10.32 -3.46
C CYS A 131 -20.23 10.91 -2.79
N ARG A 132 -19.29 11.50 -3.55
CA ARG A 132 -18.15 12.22 -2.98
C ARG A 132 -18.59 13.40 -2.12
N CYS A 133 -19.56 14.20 -2.57
CA CYS A 133 -20.10 15.32 -1.78
C CYS A 133 -20.78 14.83 -0.48
N LEU A 134 -21.56 13.74 -0.57
CA LEU A 134 -22.26 13.16 0.58
C LEU A 134 -21.31 12.53 1.61
N VAL A 135 -20.20 11.93 1.16
CA VAL A 135 -19.15 11.40 2.05
C VAL A 135 -18.47 12.53 2.83
N GLU A 136 -18.16 13.66 2.18
CA GLU A 136 -17.59 14.84 2.86
C GLU A 136 -18.58 15.52 3.83
N GLN A 137 -19.89 15.31 3.64
CA GLN A 137 -20.95 15.77 4.54
C GLN A 137 -21.30 14.75 5.65
N ASP A 138 -20.68 13.57 5.64
CA ASP A 138 -20.97 12.45 6.56
C ASP A 138 -22.43 11.96 6.50
N ALA A 139 -23.08 12.09 5.34
CA ALA A 139 -24.49 11.73 5.14
C ALA A 139 -24.67 10.27 4.68
N SER A 140 -24.38 9.30 5.57
CA SER A 140 -24.39 7.86 5.25
C SER A 140 -25.75 7.32 4.80
N GLY A 141 -26.85 7.76 5.43
CA GLY A 141 -28.21 7.31 5.10
C GLY A 141 -28.62 7.61 3.66
N ARG A 142 -28.30 8.81 3.14
CA ARG A 142 -28.64 9.20 1.76
C ARG A 142 -27.86 8.39 0.73
N VAL A 143 -26.60 8.07 1.01
CA VAL A 143 -25.80 7.18 0.14
C VAL A 143 -26.37 5.76 0.12
N ALA A 144 -26.82 5.26 1.28
CA ALA A 144 -27.48 3.96 1.35
C ALA A 144 -28.77 3.90 0.50
N GLU A 145 -29.57 4.98 0.51
CA GLU A 145 -30.75 5.10 -0.34
C GLU A 145 -30.40 5.10 -1.83
N ILE A 146 -29.37 5.85 -2.25
CA ILE A 146 -28.92 5.91 -3.64
C ILE A 146 -28.44 4.53 -4.11
N LEU A 147 -27.62 3.85 -3.31
CA LEU A 147 -27.18 2.48 -3.62
C LEU A 147 -28.37 1.52 -3.71
N HIS A 148 -29.36 1.66 -2.84
CA HIS A 148 -30.58 0.86 -2.88
C HIS A 148 -31.42 1.13 -4.14
N GLN A 149 -31.55 2.40 -4.55
CA GLN A 149 -32.25 2.80 -5.77
C GLN A 149 -31.57 2.20 -7.01
N LEU A 150 -30.24 2.29 -7.10
CA LEU A 150 -29.47 1.69 -8.20
C LEU A 150 -29.59 0.16 -8.26
N LEU A 151 -29.82 -0.50 -7.12
CA LEU A 151 -30.07 -1.94 -7.06
C LEU A 151 -31.49 -2.34 -7.50
N GLN A 152 -32.48 -1.45 -7.36
CA GLN A 152 -33.88 -1.69 -7.72
C GLN A 152 -34.21 -1.39 -9.19
N GLU A 153 -33.33 -0.68 -9.90
CA GLU A 153 -33.57 -0.30 -11.30
C GLU A 153 -33.69 -1.51 -12.24
N SER A 154 -34.67 -1.44 -13.16
CA SER A 154 -35.05 -2.48 -14.11
C SER A 154 -33.96 -2.85 -15.12
N SER A 155 -32.94 -2.00 -15.30
CA SER A 155 -31.67 -2.30 -15.98
C SER A 155 -30.69 -3.02 -15.05
N GLY A 156 -31.12 -4.15 -14.48
CA GLY A 156 -30.54 -4.76 -13.27
C GLY A 156 -29.06 -5.17 -13.34
N ALA A 157 -28.45 -5.29 -14.53
CA ALA A 157 -27.02 -5.54 -14.69
C ALA A 157 -26.19 -4.23 -14.66
N GLU A 158 -26.69 -3.16 -15.27
CA GLU A 158 -25.99 -1.87 -15.32
C GLU A 158 -26.08 -1.12 -13.98
N GLY A 159 -27.24 -1.15 -13.32
CA GLY A 159 -27.43 -0.56 -11.99
C GLY A 159 -26.50 -1.18 -10.94
N LEU A 160 -26.36 -2.51 -10.95
CA LEU A 160 -25.46 -3.24 -10.06
C LEU A 160 -24.00 -2.89 -10.31
N LEU A 161 -23.60 -2.80 -11.58
CA LEU A 161 -22.24 -2.45 -11.98
C LEU A 161 -21.89 -1.02 -11.58
N MET A 162 -22.80 -0.06 -11.77
CA MET A 162 -22.63 1.32 -11.31
C MET A 162 -22.55 1.40 -9.77
N ALA A 163 -23.46 0.73 -9.06
CA ALA A 163 -23.46 0.70 -7.59
C ALA A 163 -22.15 0.10 -7.04
N SER A 164 -21.65 -0.96 -7.68
CA SER A 164 -20.37 -1.58 -7.32
C SER A 164 -19.18 -0.65 -7.57
N GLN A 165 -19.20 0.14 -8.66
CA GLN A 165 -18.14 1.10 -8.95
C GLN A 165 -18.13 2.26 -7.95
N ILE A 166 -19.32 2.77 -7.61
CA ILE A 166 -19.49 3.80 -6.58
C ILE A 166 -19.03 3.28 -5.22
N ALA A 167 -19.31 2.01 -4.89
CA ALA A 167 -18.80 1.39 -3.67
C ALA A 167 -17.27 1.37 -3.63
N PHE A 168 -16.59 1.01 -4.74
CA PHE A 168 -15.13 1.13 -4.83
C PHE A 168 -14.63 2.58 -4.69
N ASP A 169 -15.39 3.57 -5.15
CA ASP A 169 -15.04 4.99 -5.00
C ASP A 169 -15.14 5.47 -3.56
N ILE A 170 -16.19 5.05 -2.85
CA ILE A 170 -16.38 5.37 -1.43
C ILE A 170 -15.24 4.75 -0.60
N LEU A 171 -14.79 3.54 -0.92
CA LEU A 171 -13.65 2.91 -0.25
C LEU A 171 -12.35 3.69 -0.44
N GLN A 172 -12.12 4.27 -1.62
CA GLN A 172 -10.93 5.08 -1.89
C GLN A 172 -10.85 6.37 -1.07
N MET A 173 -11.98 6.84 -0.50
CA MET A 173 -12.02 7.99 0.40
C MET A 173 -11.53 7.65 1.82
N GLU A 174 -11.42 6.36 2.17
CA GLU A 174 -10.89 5.84 3.45
C GLU A 174 -11.51 6.49 4.71
N ASN A 175 -12.83 6.75 4.72
CA ASN A 175 -13.54 7.19 5.92
C ASN A 175 -14.16 5.97 6.64
N GLN A 176 -13.47 5.47 7.65
CA GLN A 176 -13.81 4.21 8.32
C GLN A 176 -15.12 4.29 9.13
N SER A 177 -15.38 5.40 9.83
CA SER A 177 -16.64 5.58 10.56
C SER A 177 -17.83 5.64 9.62
N PHE A 178 -17.68 6.31 8.48
CA PHE A 178 -18.70 6.37 7.45
C PHE A 178 -18.98 4.99 6.82
N GLN A 179 -17.93 4.19 6.57
CA GLN A 179 -18.06 2.84 6.04
C GLN A 179 -18.81 1.91 7.00
N GLN A 180 -18.51 1.97 8.30
CA GLN A 180 -19.24 1.20 9.31
C GLN A 180 -20.70 1.62 9.40
N ALA A 181 -20.97 2.92 9.48
CA ALA A 181 -22.34 3.44 9.49
C ALA A 181 -23.14 3.01 8.25
N LEU A 182 -22.49 2.91 7.08
CA LEU A 182 -23.09 2.42 5.84
C LEU A 182 -23.36 0.90 5.88
N LEU A 183 -22.44 0.11 6.45
CA LEU A 183 -22.58 -1.34 6.60
C LEU A 183 -23.66 -1.73 7.62
N ASP A 184 -23.89 -0.90 8.63
CA ASP A 184 -24.91 -1.11 9.68
C ASP A 184 -26.31 -0.62 9.27
N HIS A 185 -26.40 0.15 8.17
CA HIS A 185 -27.66 0.73 7.72
C HIS A 185 -28.70 -0.34 7.31
N PRO A 186 -29.96 -0.25 7.79
CA PRO A 186 -30.99 -1.28 7.57
C PRO A 186 -31.28 -1.64 6.10
N LEU A 187 -31.14 -0.68 5.18
CA LEU A 187 -31.39 -0.90 3.75
C LEU A 187 -30.35 -1.83 3.09
N LEU A 188 -29.12 -1.80 3.62
CA LEU A 188 -27.97 -2.57 3.13
C LEU A 188 -27.67 -3.81 3.99
N ARG A 189 -28.25 -3.88 5.20
CA ARG A 189 -28.24 -5.08 6.04
C ARG A 189 -28.99 -6.22 5.31
N ALA A 190 -28.34 -7.38 5.17
CA ALA A 190 -29.04 -8.59 4.77
C ALA A 190 -29.92 -9.04 5.95
N PRO A 191 -31.11 -9.62 5.72
CA PRO A 191 -31.87 -10.23 6.80
C PRO A 191 -30.98 -11.32 7.43
N GLU A 192 -30.66 -11.18 8.71
CA GLU A 192 -30.15 -12.31 9.48
C GLU A 192 -31.25 -13.38 9.47
N ALA A 193 -30.88 -14.64 9.19
CA ALA A 193 -31.73 -15.77 9.51
C ALA A 193 -32.16 -15.61 10.99
N PRO A 194 -33.44 -15.84 11.34
CA PRO A 194 -33.94 -15.54 12.67
C PRO A 194 -33.10 -16.26 13.71
N ALA A 195 -32.34 -15.49 14.49
CA ALA A 195 -31.85 -15.93 15.78
C ALA A 195 -33.08 -16.30 16.61
N GLY A 196 -33.08 -17.51 17.16
CA GLY A 196 -34.13 -17.95 18.08
C GLY A 196 -34.31 -16.93 19.20
N ASP A 197 -35.58 -16.65 19.53
CA ASP A 197 -35.98 -15.64 20.50
C ASP A 197 -35.24 -15.76 21.84
N PRO A 198 -34.80 -14.63 22.44
CA PRO A 198 -34.40 -14.58 23.83
C PRO A 198 -35.65 -14.31 24.69
N GLU A 199 -36.29 -15.36 25.20
CA GLU A 199 -37.12 -15.26 26.40
C GLU A 199 -36.39 -15.93 27.57
N ASN A 200 -35.77 -15.11 28.42
CA ASN A 200 -36.17 -14.92 29.82
C ASN A 200 -34.98 -14.45 30.67
N SER A 201 -34.86 -13.14 30.90
CA SER A 201 -34.10 -12.59 32.02
C SER A 201 -35.09 -12.12 33.09
N GLY A 202 -35.08 -12.78 34.25
CA GLY A 202 -35.69 -12.28 35.48
C GLY A 202 -34.66 -12.30 36.61
N GLU A 203 -34.22 -11.10 37.00
CA GLU A 203 -33.90 -10.60 38.37
C GLU A 203 -33.15 -11.55 39.34
N SER A 204 -32.05 -11.18 40.01
CA SER A 204 -31.82 -9.98 40.83
C SER A 204 -30.42 -10.05 41.49
N GLY A 205 -30.01 -8.98 42.17
CA GLY A 205 -28.65 -8.74 42.65
C GLY A 205 -28.18 -9.49 43.91
N GLU A 206 -26.87 -9.32 44.13
CA GLU A 206 -26.12 -9.30 45.41
C GLU A 206 -26.08 -10.51 46.37
N ARG A 207 -24.88 -11.11 46.41
CA ARG A 207 -24.00 -11.30 47.59
C ARG A 207 -24.49 -12.22 48.73
N SER A 208 -23.90 -13.41 48.84
CA SER A 208 -23.52 -14.00 50.14
C SER A 208 -22.49 -15.13 50.00
N THR A 209 -21.56 -15.15 50.96
CA THR A 209 -20.47 -16.11 51.17
C THR A 209 -20.93 -17.45 51.76
N ALA A 210 -20.13 -18.48 51.46
CA ALA A 210 -19.74 -19.63 52.29
C ALA A 210 -20.60 -20.94 52.31
N ASN A 211 -19.86 -22.01 51.97
CA ASN A 211 -19.88 -23.40 52.47
C ASN A 211 -21.04 -24.36 52.17
N GLY A 212 -20.65 -25.52 51.63
CA GLY A 212 -20.91 -26.81 52.30
C GLY A 212 -21.74 -27.86 51.54
N ASP A 213 -21.04 -28.92 51.12
CA ASP A 213 -21.46 -30.33 50.97
C ASP A 213 -22.48 -30.81 49.91
N ALA A 214 -22.06 -31.92 49.29
CA ALA A 214 -22.78 -32.87 48.43
C ALA A 214 -23.78 -33.75 49.25
N PRO A 215 -24.42 -34.81 48.71
CA PRO A 215 -24.60 -35.28 47.32
C PRO A 215 -26.07 -35.59 46.95
N ALA A 216 -26.27 -36.01 45.69
CA ALA A 216 -27.41 -36.73 45.09
C ALA A 216 -27.86 -37.98 45.93
N PRO A 217 -28.95 -38.76 45.64
CA PRO A 217 -29.53 -39.01 44.30
C PRO A 217 -31.04 -39.45 44.20
N ASP A 218 -31.42 -39.78 42.96
CA ASP A 218 -32.23 -40.94 42.50
C ASP A 218 -33.77 -40.95 42.33
N ALA A 219 -34.12 -41.73 41.29
CA ALA A 219 -35.38 -42.43 40.91
C ALA A 219 -36.29 -41.73 39.87
N GLU A 220 -36.27 -42.13 38.58
CA GLU A 220 -36.96 -43.29 37.94
C GLU A 220 -38.50 -43.19 38.00
N LYS A 221 -39.27 -42.93 36.92
CA LYS A 221 -39.60 -43.70 35.67
C LYS A 221 -41.07 -44.16 35.66
N LYS A 222 -41.63 -44.22 34.44
CA LYS A 222 -42.86 -44.88 33.91
C LYS A 222 -44.11 -44.00 33.84
N GLU A 223 -44.51 -43.57 32.64
CA GLU A 223 -45.20 -44.31 31.55
C GLU A 223 -46.64 -44.68 31.88
N GLU A 224 -47.58 -44.05 31.16
CA GLU A 224 -48.74 -44.73 30.60
C GLU A 224 -49.16 -44.05 29.29
N ASN A 225 -49.41 -44.88 28.29
CA ASN A 225 -49.65 -44.54 26.89
C ASN A 225 -51.07 -45.03 26.55
N LYS A 226 -51.87 -44.25 25.81
CA LYS A 226 -52.95 -44.81 24.97
C LYS A 226 -53.35 -43.85 23.86
N GLU A 227 -53.09 -44.33 22.65
CA GLU A 227 -53.39 -43.77 21.34
C GLU A 227 -54.90 -43.63 21.10
N GLU A 228 -55.30 -42.64 20.29
CA GLU A 228 -56.11 -42.94 19.10
C GLU A 228 -55.86 -41.93 17.95
N LYS A 229 -55.53 -42.53 16.79
CA LYS A 229 -55.79 -42.15 15.39
C LYS A 229 -54.96 -41.05 14.70
N LYS A 230 -54.03 -41.57 13.88
CA LYS A 230 -53.49 -41.01 12.64
C LYS A 230 -54.59 -40.69 11.62
N GLU A 231 -54.49 -39.52 11.00
CA GLU A 231 -54.76 -39.37 9.57
C GLU A 231 -53.61 -38.54 8.98
N GLU A 232 -52.96 -39.12 7.98
CA GLU A 232 -51.76 -38.62 7.34
C GLU A 232 -52.10 -37.48 6.38
N THR A 233 -51.44 -36.33 6.52
CA THR A 233 -51.13 -35.47 5.36
C THR A 233 -49.63 -35.23 5.36
N LYS A 234 -48.98 -35.78 4.34
CA LYS A 234 -47.54 -35.71 4.09
C LYS A 234 -47.04 -34.26 4.22
N ALA A 235 -46.15 -34.02 5.18
CA ALA A 235 -45.24 -32.90 5.13
C ALA A 235 -44.27 -33.13 3.97
N GLU A 236 -44.44 -32.39 2.89
CA GLU A 236 -43.38 -32.19 1.91
C GLU A 236 -42.20 -31.55 2.62
N LYS A 237 -41.04 -32.19 2.51
CA LYS A 237 -39.75 -31.56 2.79
C LYS A 237 -39.65 -30.32 1.92
N LYS A 238 -39.59 -29.13 2.52
CA LYS A 238 -39.08 -27.95 1.82
C LYS A 238 -37.55 -28.02 1.84
N ASP A 239 -36.98 -28.10 0.64
CA ASP A 239 -35.57 -27.89 0.33
C ASP A 239 -35.07 -26.50 0.84
N PRO A 240 -33.75 -26.28 0.99
CA PRO A 240 -33.19 -24.98 1.38
C PRO A 240 -33.69 -23.90 0.43
N GLU A 241 -34.41 -22.90 0.98
CA GLU A 241 -35.01 -21.82 0.20
C GLU A 241 -33.92 -21.10 -0.63
N GLU A 242 -34.16 -21.00 -1.95
CA GLU A 242 -33.28 -20.30 -2.88
C GLU A 242 -33.06 -18.85 -2.42
N GLU A 243 -31.82 -18.50 -2.05
CA GLU A 243 -31.43 -17.10 -1.80
C GLU A 243 -31.91 -16.19 -2.93
N THR A 244 -32.66 -15.15 -2.59
CA THR A 244 -33.23 -14.23 -3.58
C THR A 244 -32.11 -13.47 -4.33
N GLU A 245 -32.33 -13.17 -5.61
CA GLU A 245 -31.34 -12.43 -6.43
C GLU A 245 -30.97 -11.08 -5.80
N ALA A 246 -31.91 -10.44 -5.10
CA ALA A 246 -31.71 -9.20 -4.37
C ALA A 246 -30.76 -9.36 -3.16
N GLU A 247 -30.88 -10.45 -2.39
CA GLU A 247 -29.97 -10.76 -1.29
C GLU A 247 -28.55 -11.01 -1.79
N LYS A 248 -28.41 -11.72 -2.92
CA LYS A 248 -27.11 -11.95 -3.56
C LYS A 248 -26.45 -10.63 -3.99
N LYS A 249 -27.22 -9.68 -4.55
CA LYS A 249 -26.72 -8.34 -4.90
C LYS A 249 -26.27 -7.55 -3.67
N LYS A 250 -27.02 -7.62 -2.57
CA LYS A 250 -26.66 -6.98 -1.30
C LYS A 250 -25.40 -7.58 -0.67
N LYS A 251 -25.27 -8.91 -0.65
CA LYS A 251 -24.06 -9.60 -0.16
C LYS A 251 -22.82 -9.20 -0.96
N LEU A 252 -22.95 -9.07 -2.28
CA LEU A 252 -21.88 -8.60 -3.15
C LEU A 252 -21.46 -7.16 -2.83
N LEU A 253 -22.43 -6.26 -2.68
CA LEU A 253 -22.15 -4.88 -2.35
C LEU A 253 -21.49 -4.75 -0.97
N ARG A 254 -21.91 -5.58 0.00
CA ARG A 254 -21.31 -5.64 1.34
C ARG A 254 -19.85 -6.10 1.30
N SER A 255 -19.50 -7.09 0.47
CA SER A 255 -18.11 -7.57 0.36
C SER A 255 -17.17 -6.58 -0.33
N ILE A 256 -17.72 -5.70 -1.19
CA ILE A 256 -17.00 -4.54 -1.70
C ILE A 256 -16.86 -3.50 -0.58
N LEU A 257 -17.97 -3.05 0.01
CA LEU A 257 -17.99 -1.99 1.03
C LEU A 257 -17.22 -2.35 2.32
N SER A 258 -17.01 -3.62 2.64
CA SER A 258 -16.14 -4.06 3.74
C SER A 258 -14.65 -3.99 3.42
N GLY A 259 -14.27 -3.72 2.15
CA GLY A 259 -12.88 -3.68 1.70
C GLY A 259 -12.22 -5.04 1.49
N GLU A 260 -12.91 -6.14 1.81
CA GLU A 260 -12.40 -7.51 1.66
C GLU A 260 -12.06 -7.82 0.19
N ALA A 261 -12.97 -7.50 -0.74
CA ALA A 261 -12.76 -7.74 -2.16
C ALA A 261 -11.58 -6.92 -2.72
N GLN A 262 -11.51 -5.63 -2.38
CA GLN A 262 -10.42 -4.74 -2.80
C GLN A 262 -9.05 -5.27 -2.35
N THR A 263 -8.98 -5.72 -1.10
CA THR A 263 -7.73 -6.19 -0.50
C THR A 263 -7.31 -7.55 -1.06
N ALA A 264 -8.26 -8.46 -1.26
CA ALA A 264 -7.99 -9.75 -1.89
C ALA A 264 -7.43 -9.59 -3.31
N PHE A 265 -8.03 -8.74 -4.14
CA PHE A 265 -7.53 -8.49 -5.50
C PHE A 265 -6.19 -7.75 -5.51
N SER A 266 -5.99 -6.81 -4.59
CA SER A 266 -4.71 -6.11 -4.42
C SER A 266 -3.59 -7.10 -4.04
N ASN A 267 -3.85 -8.01 -3.10
CA ASN A 267 -2.90 -9.04 -2.69
C ASN A 267 -2.62 -10.04 -3.83
N GLN A 268 -3.64 -10.44 -4.59
CA GLN A 268 -3.46 -11.30 -5.77
C GLN A 268 -2.55 -10.65 -6.82
N PHE A 269 -2.68 -9.34 -7.02
CA PHE A 269 -1.79 -8.56 -7.89
C PHE A 269 -0.35 -8.56 -7.35
N LEU A 270 -0.15 -8.21 -6.08
CA LEU A 270 1.16 -8.14 -5.45
C LEU A 270 1.90 -9.49 -5.42
N GLN A 271 1.18 -10.59 -5.19
CA GLN A 271 1.73 -11.95 -5.21
C GLN A 271 2.19 -12.39 -6.60
N ARG A 272 1.46 -12.00 -7.65
CA ARG A 272 1.79 -12.40 -9.03
C ARG A 272 2.91 -11.59 -9.64
N GLU A 273 2.87 -10.28 -9.44
CA GLU A 273 3.83 -9.34 -10.01
C GLU A 273 4.98 -9.03 -9.04
N ASN A 274 5.46 -10.02 -8.29
CA ASN A 274 6.56 -9.77 -7.34
C ASN A 274 7.93 -9.70 -8.07
N HIS A 275 8.44 -8.48 -8.26
CA HIS A 275 9.76 -8.22 -8.86
C HIS A 275 10.85 -7.89 -7.82
N THR A 276 10.73 -8.40 -6.58
CA THR A 276 11.76 -8.24 -5.54
C THR A 276 13.04 -9.03 -5.85
N ASP A 277 14.19 -8.44 -5.51
CA ASP A 277 15.49 -9.09 -5.64
C ASP A 277 15.94 -9.68 -4.29
N LEU A 278 15.72 -10.98 -4.09
CA LEU A 278 16.16 -11.68 -2.87
C LEU A 278 17.69 -11.76 -2.75
N MET A 279 18.43 -11.73 -3.87
CA MET A 279 19.89 -11.76 -3.84
C MET A 279 20.48 -10.49 -3.23
N LEU A 280 19.79 -9.36 -3.40
CA LEU A 280 20.19 -8.09 -2.81
C LEU A 280 20.12 -8.13 -1.27
N LEU A 281 19.11 -8.79 -0.72
CA LEU A 281 19.00 -9.00 0.73
C LEU A 281 20.12 -9.89 1.29
N ASP A 282 20.50 -10.94 0.56
CA ASP A 282 21.64 -11.77 0.93
C ASP A 282 22.96 -10.99 0.91
N LEU A 283 23.13 -10.07 -0.04
CA LEU A 283 24.29 -9.17 -0.10
C LEU A 283 24.33 -8.24 1.12
N TYR A 284 23.20 -7.64 1.50
CA TYR A 284 23.09 -6.78 2.69
C TYR A 284 23.42 -7.56 3.96
N LYS A 285 22.84 -8.76 4.11
CA LYS A 285 23.13 -9.66 5.24
C LYS A 285 24.64 -9.94 5.37
N ARG A 286 25.34 -10.19 4.26
CA ARG A 286 26.80 -10.47 4.25
C ARG A 286 27.65 -9.24 4.59
N SER A 287 27.15 -8.04 4.29
CA SER A 287 27.87 -6.77 4.45
C SER A 287 27.81 -6.22 5.88
N ILE A 288 26.93 -6.77 6.72
CA ILE A 288 26.64 -6.25 8.05
C ILE A 288 27.45 -6.98 9.12
N ASP A 289 27.93 -6.22 10.10
CA ASP A 289 28.54 -6.80 11.28
C ASP A 289 27.46 -7.46 12.16
N THR A 290 27.60 -8.76 12.36
CA THR A 290 26.72 -9.58 13.20
C THR A 290 26.64 -9.12 14.65
N ARG A 291 27.57 -8.28 15.12
CA ARG A 291 27.52 -7.67 16.47
C ARG A 291 26.55 -6.47 16.56
N SER A 292 26.17 -5.86 15.43
CA SER A 292 25.29 -4.70 15.42
C SER A 292 23.83 -5.10 15.38
N SER A 293 23.15 -4.99 16.53
CA SER A 293 21.70 -5.24 16.65
C SER A 293 20.87 -4.29 15.76
N LEU A 294 21.31 -3.04 15.59
CA LEU A 294 20.58 -2.04 14.80
C LEU A 294 20.63 -2.36 13.28
N LEU A 295 21.77 -2.80 12.77
CA LEU A 295 21.88 -3.14 11.35
C LEU A 295 21.18 -4.47 11.03
N HIS A 296 21.17 -5.42 11.97
CA HIS A 296 20.33 -6.63 11.88
C HIS A 296 18.86 -6.23 11.74
N HIS A 297 18.38 -5.37 12.63
CA HIS A 297 17.02 -4.81 12.56
C HIS A 297 16.77 -4.07 11.23
N GLY A 298 17.72 -3.28 10.73
CA GLY A 298 17.61 -2.58 9.44
C GLY A 298 17.42 -3.51 8.23
N VAL A 299 18.04 -4.69 8.20
CA VAL A 299 17.82 -5.68 7.13
C VAL A 299 16.44 -6.30 7.21
N VAL A 300 16.00 -6.65 8.42
CA VAL A 300 14.64 -7.20 8.63
C VAL A 300 13.59 -6.20 8.18
N LEU A 301 13.77 -4.92 8.52
CA LEU A 301 12.91 -3.83 8.05
C LEU A 301 13.01 -3.62 6.54
N SER A 302 14.21 -3.71 5.93
CA SER A 302 14.35 -3.64 4.48
C SER A 302 13.58 -4.77 3.79
N HIS A 303 13.69 -6.00 4.29
CA HIS A 303 12.94 -7.15 3.78
C HIS A 303 11.43 -6.93 3.92
N MET A 304 10.97 -6.47 5.08
CA MET A 304 9.58 -6.13 5.35
C MET A 304 9.02 -5.14 4.33
N LEU A 305 9.75 -4.04 4.07
CA LEU A 305 9.33 -3.00 3.12
C LEU A 305 9.28 -3.55 1.68
N MET A 306 10.31 -4.31 1.28
CA MET A 306 10.37 -4.93 -0.05
C MET A 306 9.21 -5.90 -0.31
N GLN A 307 8.81 -6.66 0.71
CA GLN A 307 7.77 -7.69 0.62
C GLN A 307 6.41 -7.29 1.18
N ALA A 308 6.14 -6.00 1.36
CA ALA A 308 4.86 -5.53 1.88
C ALA A 308 3.68 -6.02 1.01
N GLY A 309 2.80 -6.83 1.59
CA GLY A 309 1.60 -7.41 0.95
C GLY A 309 1.85 -8.53 -0.07
N THR A 310 3.09 -9.00 -0.26
CA THR A 310 3.40 -10.06 -1.26
C THR A 310 3.29 -11.48 -0.67
N SER A 311 3.12 -11.63 0.65
CA SER A 311 3.11 -12.91 1.37
C SER A 311 4.38 -13.77 1.21
N CYS A 312 5.47 -13.20 0.69
CA CYS A 312 6.72 -13.91 0.50
C CYS A 312 7.62 -13.76 1.74
N ASP A 313 7.67 -14.80 2.57
CA ASP A 313 8.50 -14.88 3.77
C ASP A 313 9.74 -15.79 3.61
N VAL A 314 10.06 -16.16 2.36
CA VAL A 314 11.16 -17.07 2.00
C VAL A 314 12.49 -16.65 2.64
N PHE A 315 12.81 -15.36 2.62
CA PHE A 315 14.05 -14.86 3.23
C PHE A 315 14.11 -15.14 4.74
N LEU A 316 13.00 -15.02 5.47
CA LEU A 316 12.96 -15.31 6.91
C LEU A 316 13.11 -16.80 7.18
N ARG A 317 12.42 -17.65 6.40
CA ARG A 317 12.47 -19.12 6.51
C ARG A 317 13.87 -19.67 6.21
N CYS A 318 14.55 -19.15 5.18
CA CYS A 318 15.91 -19.56 4.84
C CYS A 318 16.97 -19.10 5.86
N ASN A 319 16.65 -18.17 6.75
CA ASN A 319 17.63 -17.51 7.62
C ASN A 319 17.26 -17.56 9.11
N LEU A 320 16.54 -18.60 9.56
CA LEU A 320 16.07 -18.75 10.94
C LEU A 320 17.20 -18.66 11.98
N ASP A 321 18.35 -19.30 11.75
CA ASP A 321 19.52 -19.23 12.66
C ASP A 321 20.06 -17.81 12.83
N TRP A 322 19.94 -17.00 11.78
CA TRP A 322 20.36 -15.60 11.81
C TRP A 322 19.30 -14.72 12.47
N MET A 323 18.01 -15.06 12.33
CA MET A 323 16.90 -14.39 13.03
C MET A 323 16.88 -14.69 14.53
N ALA A 324 17.24 -15.90 14.95
CA ALA A 324 17.30 -16.30 16.36
C ALA A 324 18.24 -15.41 17.19
N ARG A 325 19.22 -14.77 16.55
CA ARG A 325 20.17 -13.83 17.16
C ARG A 325 19.57 -12.48 17.52
N ALA A 326 18.38 -12.14 16.98
CA ALA A 326 17.66 -10.94 17.35
C ALA A 326 17.22 -11.03 18.82
N ASN A 327 17.58 -10.02 19.62
CA ASN A 327 17.24 -9.95 21.04
C ASN A 327 16.28 -8.79 21.33
N ASN A 328 15.41 -8.98 22.33
CA ASN A 328 14.46 -7.96 22.83
C ASN A 328 13.63 -7.31 21.71
N TRP A 329 13.74 -5.99 21.52
CA TRP A 329 12.99 -5.20 20.54
C TRP A 329 13.28 -5.55 19.08
N ALA A 330 14.48 -6.06 18.77
CA ALA A 330 14.77 -6.56 17.43
C ALA A 330 13.94 -7.82 17.13
N ARG A 331 13.69 -8.67 18.14
CA ARG A 331 12.80 -9.83 18.02
C ARG A 331 11.33 -9.41 17.94
N PHE A 332 10.92 -8.41 18.73
CA PHE A 332 9.58 -7.81 18.63
C PHE A 332 9.31 -7.33 17.21
N SER A 333 10.23 -6.58 16.62
CA SER A 333 10.10 -6.11 15.24
C SER A 333 10.18 -7.22 14.21
N ALA A 334 11.02 -8.23 14.42
CA ALA A 334 11.07 -9.39 13.53
C ALA A 334 9.70 -10.07 13.40
N THR A 335 9.03 -10.31 14.52
CA THR A 335 7.68 -10.88 14.50
C THR A 335 6.65 -9.89 13.94
N ALA A 336 6.75 -8.60 14.29
CA ALA A 336 5.87 -7.55 13.74
C ALA A 336 5.99 -7.41 12.21
N SER A 337 7.18 -7.65 11.64
CA SER A 337 7.43 -7.56 10.20
C SER A 337 6.60 -8.55 9.37
N LEU A 338 6.25 -9.70 9.95
CA LEU A 338 5.33 -10.66 9.32
C LEU A 338 3.96 -10.04 9.08
N GLY A 339 3.51 -9.13 9.95
CA GLY A 339 2.24 -8.44 9.78
C GLY A 339 2.19 -7.55 8.55
N VAL A 340 3.30 -6.90 8.20
CA VAL A 340 3.41 -6.07 6.98
C VAL A 340 3.55 -6.92 5.72
N ILE A 341 4.27 -8.04 5.79
CA ILE A 341 4.44 -8.97 4.66
C ILE A 341 3.09 -9.61 4.29
N HIS A 342 2.31 -10.00 5.30
CA HIS A 342 1.01 -10.64 5.15
C HIS A 342 -0.17 -9.65 5.23
N LYS A 343 0.08 -8.34 5.05
CA LYS A 343 -0.97 -7.30 5.12
C LYS A 343 -2.18 -7.70 4.26
N GLY A 344 -3.39 -7.60 4.83
CA GLY A 344 -4.64 -7.89 4.13
C GLY A 344 -5.12 -9.36 4.13
N HIS A 345 -4.37 -10.30 4.73
CA HIS A 345 -4.84 -11.69 4.92
C HIS A 345 -5.61 -11.83 6.23
N VAL A 346 -6.75 -11.14 6.36
CA VAL A 346 -7.47 -11.03 7.64
C VAL A 346 -8.03 -12.38 8.13
N ARG A 347 -8.62 -13.19 7.23
CA ARG A 347 -9.20 -14.50 7.61
C ARG A 347 -8.15 -15.51 8.08
N ASP A 348 -6.96 -15.48 7.47
CA ASP A 348 -5.86 -16.42 7.77
C ASP A 348 -4.87 -15.88 8.80
N SER A 349 -5.04 -14.62 9.25
CA SER A 349 -4.10 -13.92 10.11
C SER A 349 -3.72 -14.71 11.38
N MET A 350 -4.71 -15.29 12.06
CA MET A 350 -4.50 -16.14 13.23
C MET A 350 -3.83 -17.47 12.90
N LYS A 351 -4.11 -18.05 11.73
CA LYS A 351 -3.47 -19.30 11.29
C LYS A 351 -1.99 -19.07 10.99
N LEU A 352 -1.66 -17.96 10.32
CA LEU A 352 -0.29 -17.57 9.95
C LEU A 352 0.58 -17.28 11.18
N LEU A 353 0.02 -16.58 12.18
CA LEU A 353 0.75 -16.19 13.39
C LEU A 353 0.66 -17.21 14.52
N ARG A 354 -0.03 -18.34 14.33
CA ARG A 354 -0.26 -19.36 15.36
C ARG A 354 1.01 -19.82 16.08
N THR A 355 2.13 -19.91 15.39
CA THR A 355 3.43 -20.31 15.95
C THR A 355 4.03 -19.27 16.90
N TYR A 356 3.64 -18.00 16.74
CA TYR A 356 4.14 -16.87 17.55
C TYR A 356 3.13 -16.36 18.57
N LEU A 357 1.84 -16.70 18.40
CA LEU A 357 0.79 -16.43 19.36
C LEU A 357 0.91 -17.40 20.55
N PRO A 358 0.51 -16.97 21.76
CA PRO A 358 0.49 -17.87 22.91
C PRO A 358 -0.50 -19.00 22.62
N ALA A 359 -0.01 -20.24 22.48
CA ALA A 359 -0.89 -21.40 22.47
C ALA A 359 -1.28 -21.74 23.92
N SER A 360 -2.38 -22.50 24.08
CA SER A 360 -2.85 -22.99 25.38
C SER A 360 -1.69 -23.53 26.24
N ALA A 361 -1.84 -23.40 27.56
CA ALA A 361 -0.81 -23.33 28.61
C ALA A 361 0.36 -24.35 28.61
N SER A 362 0.35 -25.37 27.75
CA SER A 362 1.36 -26.43 27.64
C SER A 362 2.58 -26.08 26.77
N SER A 363 2.61 -24.96 26.05
CA SER A 363 3.71 -24.56 25.14
C SER A 363 4.49 -23.29 25.54
N ALA A 364 4.13 -22.71 26.69
CA ALA A 364 4.62 -21.42 27.19
C ALA A 364 6.14 -21.34 27.46
N ALA A 365 6.86 -22.47 27.40
CA ALA A 365 8.31 -22.51 27.63
C ALA A 365 9.17 -22.09 26.42
N SER A 366 8.58 -21.90 25.22
CA SER A 366 9.34 -21.72 23.97
C SER A 366 9.24 -20.33 23.32
N SER A 367 8.27 -19.49 23.71
CA SER A 367 8.08 -18.16 23.08
C SER A 367 8.49 -17.02 24.00
N SER A 368 9.33 -16.12 23.51
CA SER A 368 9.75 -14.93 24.27
C SER A 368 8.61 -13.88 24.30
N PRO A 369 8.44 -13.12 25.39
CA PRO A 369 7.36 -12.13 25.50
C PRO A 369 7.42 -11.03 24.44
N TYR A 370 8.61 -10.73 23.91
CA TYR A 370 8.79 -9.82 22.78
C TYR A 370 8.25 -10.38 21.46
N SER A 371 8.37 -11.69 21.25
CA SER A 371 7.82 -12.34 20.06
C SER A 371 6.30 -12.37 20.11
N GLU A 372 5.72 -12.70 21.27
CA GLU A 372 4.26 -12.68 21.47
C GLU A 372 3.69 -11.27 21.31
N GLY A 373 4.33 -10.27 21.94
CA GLY A 373 3.97 -8.86 21.74
C GLY A 373 4.08 -8.42 20.27
N GLY A 374 5.13 -8.84 19.57
CA GLY A 374 5.29 -8.58 18.15
C GLY A 374 4.22 -9.26 17.29
N ALA A 375 3.73 -10.44 17.70
CA ALA A 375 2.63 -11.14 17.03
C ALA A 375 1.29 -10.41 17.19
N PHE A 376 1.00 -9.87 18.39
CA PHE A 376 -0.19 -9.04 18.60
C PHE A 376 -0.15 -7.77 17.77
N TYR A 377 1.02 -7.13 17.68
CA TYR A 377 1.20 -5.97 16.81
C TYR A 377 1.05 -6.34 15.32
N ALA A 378 1.59 -7.50 14.90
CA ALA A 378 1.42 -8.02 13.54
C ALA A 378 -0.05 -8.29 13.20
N LEU A 379 -0.84 -8.85 14.11
CA LEU A 379 -2.29 -9.06 13.92
C LEU A 379 -3.00 -7.74 13.61
N GLY A 380 -2.70 -6.69 14.38
CA GLY A 380 -3.26 -5.35 14.13
C GLY A 380 -2.80 -4.74 12.80
N LEU A 381 -1.53 -4.94 12.40
CA LEU A 381 -1.03 -4.48 11.10
C LEU A 381 -1.69 -5.20 9.91
N ILE A 382 -2.02 -6.49 10.06
CA ILE A 382 -2.71 -7.27 9.00
C ILE A 382 -4.15 -6.80 8.82
N SER A 383 -4.82 -6.52 9.93
CA SER A 383 -6.25 -6.14 10.00
C SER A 383 -6.50 -4.63 10.05
N ALA A 384 -5.47 -3.82 9.85
CA ALA A 384 -5.62 -2.36 9.80
C ALA A 384 -6.66 -1.96 8.73
N ASN A 385 -7.61 -1.12 9.12
CA ASN A 385 -8.75 -0.65 8.32
C ASN A 385 -9.76 -1.73 7.85
N GLN A 386 -9.63 -2.97 8.30
CA GLN A 386 -10.67 -3.99 8.15
C GLN A 386 -11.15 -4.39 9.53
N PRO A 387 -12.29 -3.83 10.00
CA PRO A 387 -12.79 -4.12 11.34
C PRO A 387 -13.15 -5.60 11.43
N SER A 388 -12.25 -6.37 12.04
CA SER A 388 -12.46 -7.77 12.32
C SER A 388 -12.82 -7.90 13.80
N THR A 389 -14.11 -8.13 14.07
CA THR A 389 -14.62 -8.33 15.42
C THR A 389 -13.88 -9.47 16.13
N SER A 390 -13.55 -10.55 15.41
CA SER A 390 -12.81 -11.68 15.98
C SER A 390 -11.39 -11.33 16.42
N VAL A 391 -10.66 -10.51 15.65
CA VAL A 391 -9.32 -10.07 16.02
C VAL A 391 -9.38 -9.04 17.15
N ARG A 392 -10.36 -8.13 17.13
CA ARG A 392 -10.63 -7.18 18.20
C ARG A 392 -10.83 -7.89 19.54
N ASP A 393 -11.80 -8.80 19.59
CA ASP A 393 -12.20 -9.47 20.83
C ASP A 393 -11.05 -10.31 21.40
N TYR A 394 -10.31 -11.00 20.52
CA TYR A 394 -9.11 -11.73 20.91
C TYR A 394 -8.03 -10.82 21.51
N LEU A 395 -7.72 -9.69 20.87
CA LEU A 395 -6.72 -8.75 21.40
C LEU A 395 -7.16 -8.12 22.72
N LEU A 396 -8.46 -7.85 22.89
CA LEU A 396 -9.03 -7.34 24.13
C LEU A 396 -8.92 -8.37 25.26
N GLU A 397 -9.28 -9.63 25.00
CA GLU A 397 -9.10 -10.73 25.96
C GLU A 397 -7.62 -10.90 26.33
N GLN A 398 -6.71 -10.90 25.34
CA GLN A 398 -5.28 -11.01 25.60
C GLN A 398 -4.73 -9.81 26.38
N LEU A 399 -5.27 -8.60 26.20
CA LEU A 399 -4.87 -7.43 26.99
C LEU A 399 -5.28 -7.59 28.45
N GLN A 400 -6.48 -8.12 28.72
CA GLN A 400 -6.96 -8.40 30.07
C GLN A 400 -6.15 -9.53 30.73
N VAL A 401 -5.82 -10.59 29.97
CA VAL A 401 -5.04 -11.74 30.43
C VAL A 401 -3.57 -11.40 30.66
N ALA A 402 -2.97 -10.55 29.83
CA ALA A 402 -1.57 -10.15 29.96
C ALA A 402 -1.27 -9.52 31.33
N GLY A 403 -2.27 -8.89 31.96
CA GLY A 403 -2.16 -8.24 33.27
C GLY A 403 -0.97 -7.28 33.31
N THR A 404 -0.44 -6.99 34.50
CA THR A 404 0.75 -6.14 34.69
C THR A 404 2.09 -6.87 34.49
N ALA A 405 2.07 -8.16 34.15
CA ALA A 405 3.23 -9.04 34.25
C ALA A 405 4.19 -8.98 33.04
N SER A 406 3.76 -8.44 31.88
CA SER A 406 4.63 -8.36 30.70
C SER A 406 4.39 -7.13 29.82
N GLU A 407 5.22 -6.09 30.02
CA GLU A 407 5.15 -4.83 29.26
C GLU A 407 5.20 -5.02 27.73
N PRO A 408 6.06 -5.89 27.13
CA PRO A 408 6.11 -6.04 25.68
C PRO A 408 4.82 -6.62 25.08
N LYS A 409 4.10 -7.46 25.83
CA LYS A 409 2.82 -8.02 25.37
C LYS A 409 1.73 -6.96 25.42
N GLN A 410 1.65 -6.21 26.53
CA GLN A 410 0.73 -5.07 26.65
C GLN A 410 0.96 -4.05 25.53
N GLN A 411 2.22 -3.74 25.23
CA GLN A 411 2.56 -2.80 24.16
C GLN A 411 2.07 -3.29 22.79
N GLY A 412 2.31 -4.57 22.48
CA GLY A 412 1.82 -5.21 21.25
C GLY A 412 0.30 -5.21 21.13
N CYS A 413 -0.40 -5.56 22.21
CA CYS A 413 -1.86 -5.54 22.28
C CYS A 413 -2.44 -4.14 22.11
N CYS A 414 -1.90 -3.12 22.81
CA CYS A 414 -2.42 -1.75 22.73
C CYS A 414 -2.26 -1.16 21.31
N LEU A 415 -1.11 -1.36 20.68
CA LEU A 415 -0.88 -0.92 19.30
C LEU A 415 -1.71 -1.72 18.30
N GLY A 416 -1.81 -3.04 18.49
CA GLY A 416 -2.62 -3.90 17.64
C GLY A 416 -4.09 -3.52 17.70
N LEU A 417 -4.64 -3.38 18.90
CA LEU A 417 -6.03 -3.02 19.15
C LEU A 417 -6.36 -1.62 18.62
N GLY A 418 -5.46 -0.65 18.81
CA GLY A 418 -5.60 0.68 18.22
C GLY A 418 -5.65 0.67 16.68
N LEU A 419 -4.89 -0.22 16.03
CA LEU A 419 -4.93 -0.38 14.57
C LEU A 419 -6.21 -1.05 14.06
N VAL A 420 -6.72 -2.06 14.77
CA VAL A 420 -7.97 -2.74 14.41
C VAL A 420 -9.17 -1.80 14.56
N CYS A 421 -9.21 -1.06 15.66
CA CYS A 421 -10.31 -0.16 15.99
C CYS A 421 -10.06 1.30 15.54
N MET A 422 -9.18 1.51 14.55
CA MET A 422 -8.84 2.86 14.11
C MET A 422 -10.09 3.62 13.66
N GLY A 423 -10.31 4.83 14.19
CA GLY A 423 -11.47 5.67 13.84
C GLY A 423 -12.84 5.19 14.36
N ASN A 424 -12.90 4.11 15.15
CA ASN A 424 -14.13 3.61 15.76
C ASN A 424 -14.38 4.30 17.11
N ALA A 425 -14.83 5.55 17.09
CA ALA A 425 -14.98 6.34 18.31
C ALA A 425 -16.07 5.83 19.27
N GLU A 426 -16.97 4.95 18.81
CA GLU A 426 -18.10 4.43 19.61
C GLU A 426 -17.70 3.28 20.56
N ASP A 427 -16.53 2.67 20.35
CA ASP A 427 -16.09 1.49 21.10
C ASP A 427 -15.53 1.86 22.48
N SER A 428 -16.44 2.08 23.43
CA SER A 428 -16.12 2.46 24.81
C SER A 428 -15.37 1.38 25.58
N GLU A 429 -15.54 0.09 25.24
CA GLU A 429 -14.86 -1.01 25.94
C GLU A 429 -13.35 -0.96 25.71
N VAL A 430 -12.95 -0.76 24.45
CA VAL A 430 -11.54 -0.62 24.06
C VAL A 430 -10.94 0.65 24.66
N TYR A 431 -11.69 1.76 24.66
CA TYR A 431 -11.25 3.01 25.30
C TYR A 431 -10.93 2.81 26.79
N GLU A 432 -11.84 2.20 27.55
CA GLU A 432 -11.65 1.95 28.99
C GLU A 432 -10.49 0.96 29.25
N ALA A 433 -10.34 -0.08 28.42
CA ALA A 433 -9.22 -1.01 28.56
C ALA A 433 -7.87 -0.34 28.32
N LEU A 434 -7.75 0.49 27.28
CA LEU A 434 -6.52 1.26 27.00
C LEU A 434 -6.24 2.29 28.10
N LYS A 435 -7.28 2.95 28.61
CA LYS A 435 -7.19 3.91 29.71
C LYS A 435 -6.70 3.25 31.00
N GLN A 436 -7.19 2.05 31.33
CA GLN A 436 -6.69 1.28 32.46
C GLN A 436 -5.20 1.01 32.34
N VAL A 437 -4.71 0.64 31.16
CA VAL A 437 -3.27 0.41 30.91
C VAL A 437 -2.46 1.69 30.99
N LEU A 438 -3.01 2.81 30.49
CA LEU A 438 -2.37 4.12 30.58
C LEU A 438 -2.13 4.52 32.04
N PHE A 439 -3.14 4.33 32.91
CA PHE A 439 -3.06 4.66 34.33
C PHE A 439 -2.22 3.70 35.18
N LEU A 440 -1.71 2.60 34.62
CA LEU A 440 -0.68 1.79 35.28
C LEU A 440 0.67 2.52 35.41
N ASP A 441 0.85 3.63 34.68
CA ASP A 441 2.07 4.46 34.68
C ASP A 441 3.35 3.68 34.30
N SER A 442 3.22 2.63 33.49
CA SER A 442 4.36 1.97 32.86
C SER A 442 4.83 2.75 31.63
N ALA A 443 6.11 3.11 31.57
CA ALA A 443 6.65 3.95 30.52
C ALA A 443 6.47 3.39 29.09
N VAL A 444 6.51 2.07 28.91
CA VAL A 444 6.45 1.40 27.59
C VAL A 444 5.01 1.05 27.22
N ALA A 445 4.26 0.47 28.16
CA ALA A 445 2.86 0.13 27.93
C ALA A 445 1.99 1.40 27.80
N GLY A 446 2.25 2.43 28.62
CA GLY A 446 1.57 3.72 28.57
C GLY A 446 1.80 4.49 27.27
N GLU A 447 2.99 4.40 26.67
CA GLU A 447 3.26 4.96 25.34
C GLU A 447 2.35 4.33 24.28
N ALA A 448 2.25 3.00 24.25
CA ALA A 448 1.38 2.31 23.31
C ALA A 448 -0.11 2.49 23.61
N ALA A 449 -0.50 2.57 24.89
CA ALA A 449 -1.87 2.83 25.29
C ALA A 449 -2.33 4.22 24.82
N ALA A 450 -1.51 5.27 25.04
CA ALA A 450 -1.80 6.61 24.56
C ALA A 450 -1.89 6.67 23.03
N LEU A 451 -0.96 6.05 22.31
CA LEU A 451 -1.03 5.96 20.84
C LEU A 451 -2.26 5.16 20.37
N GLY A 452 -2.62 4.09 21.07
CA GLY A 452 -3.81 3.29 20.80
C GLY A 452 -5.11 4.08 20.98
N VAL A 453 -5.21 4.88 22.05
CA VAL A 453 -6.34 5.82 22.27
C VAL A 453 -6.41 6.85 21.14
N GLY A 454 -5.25 7.37 20.71
CA GLY A 454 -5.15 8.29 19.58
C GLY A 454 -5.65 7.69 18.26
N LEU A 455 -5.34 6.41 18.00
CA LEU A 455 -5.80 5.68 16.82
C LEU A 455 -7.31 5.38 16.89
N LEU A 456 -7.81 4.97 18.05
CA LEU A 456 -9.24 4.69 18.28
C LEU A 456 -10.09 5.94 18.04
N LEU A 457 -9.71 7.07 18.64
CA LEU A 457 -10.46 8.33 18.63
C LEU A 457 -10.07 9.27 17.47
N LEU A 458 -9.40 8.75 16.45
CA LEU A 458 -8.93 9.48 15.28
C LEU A 458 -10.06 10.29 14.64
N GLY A 459 -9.90 11.62 14.54
CA GLY A 459 -10.88 12.52 13.91
C GLY A 459 -12.20 12.72 14.67
N SER A 460 -12.35 12.17 15.88
CA SER A 460 -13.59 12.30 16.67
C SER A 460 -13.74 13.66 17.37
N SER A 461 -12.64 14.38 17.62
CA SER A 461 -12.60 15.63 18.41
C SER A 461 -13.29 15.53 19.78
N ASN A 462 -13.24 14.37 20.44
CA ASN A 462 -13.83 14.19 21.77
C ASN A 462 -13.09 15.03 22.83
N ALA A 463 -13.73 16.08 23.33
CA ALA A 463 -13.14 17.01 24.30
C ALA A 463 -12.78 16.33 25.62
N ALA A 464 -13.60 15.38 26.10
CA ALA A 464 -13.34 14.68 27.36
C ALA A 464 -12.04 13.88 27.30
N ALA A 465 -11.82 13.15 26.19
CA ALA A 465 -10.59 12.39 25.99
C ALA A 465 -9.35 13.29 25.86
N VAL A 466 -9.48 14.46 25.22
CA VAL A 466 -8.39 15.45 25.14
C VAL A 466 -8.01 15.96 26.53
N ASP A 467 -9.00 16.37 27.33
CA ASP A 467 -8.77 16.89 28.67
C ASP A 467 -8.15 15.82 29.60
N GLU A 468 -8.64 14.58 29.52
CA GLU A 468 -8.08 13.43 30.27
C GLU A 468 -6.63 13.14 29.89
N LEU A 469 -6.31 13.09 28.59
CA LEU A 469 -4.95 12.85 28.09
C LEU A 469 -3.98 13.97 28.49
N LEU A 470 -4.42 15.22 28.44
CA LEU A 470 -3.58 16.37 28.81
C LEU A 470 -3.37 16.47 30.32
N ALA A 471 -4.41 16.22 31.12
CA ALA A 471 -4.27 16.14 32.58
C ALA A 471 -3.27 15.05 32.97
N TYR A 472 -3.42 13.85 32.40
CA TYR A 472 -2.50 12.75 32.69
C TYR A 472 -1.07 13.02 32.21
N ALA A 473 -0.89 13.70 31.07
CA ALA A 473 0.43 14.10 30.57
C ALA A 473 1.14 15.14 31.46
N GLN A 474 0.41 15.88 32.30
CA GLN A 474 0.98 16.77 33.30
C GLN A 474 1.33 16.04 34.60
N ASP A 475 0.58 14.99 34.96
CA ASP A 475 0.77 14.22 36.19
C ASP A 475 1.94 13.23 36.09
N THR A 476 2.09 12.54 34.94
CA THR A 476 3.15 11.52 34.77
C THR A 476 4.53 12.14 34.64
N GLN A 477 5.54 11.45 35.18
CA GLN A 477 6.96 11.82 35.04
C GLN A 477 7.61 11.17 33.81
N HIS A 478 6.94 10.24 33.14
CA HIS A 478 7.52 9.48 32.05
C HIS A 478 7.44 10.23 30.71
N GLU A 479 8.60 10.68 30.20
CA GLU A 479 8.69 11.41 28.92
C GLU A 479 8.02 10.69 27.73
N LYS A 480 8.08 9.35 27.71
CA LYS A 480 7.46 8.52 26.67
C LYS A 480 5.94 8.70 26.63
N ILE A 481 5.29 8.64 27.80
CA ILE A 481 3.85 8.79 27.94
C ILE A 481 3.44 10.21 27.57
N ARG A 482 4.15 11.23 28.08
CA ARG A 482 3.86 12.64 27.79
C ARG A 482 3.90 12.96 26.29
N ARG A 483 4.95 12.46 25.61
CA ARG A 483 5.08 12.58 24.15
C ARG A 483 3.95 11.85 23.41
N ALA A 484 3.64 10.63 23.83
CA ALA A 484 2.60 9.81 23.23
C ALA A 484 1.21 10.44 23.39
N CYS A 485 0.88 11.00 24.57
CA CYS A 485 -0.34 11.77 24.81
C CYS A 485 -0.42 13.00 23.87
N GLY A 486 0.69 13.73 23.69
CA GLY A 486 0.75 14.84 22.74
C GLY A 486 0.47 14.42 21.28
N ILE A 487 1.01 13.27 20.85
CA ILE A 487 0.74 12.70 19.52
C ILE A 487 -0.71 12.18 19.44
N ALA A 488 -1.23 11.55 20.49
CA ALA A 488 -2.60 11.07 20.55
C ALA A 488 -3.58 12.23 20.35
N VAL A 489 -3.39 13.33 21.09
CA VAL A 489 -4.17 14.56 20.93
C VAL A 489 -4.08 15.10 19.49
N ALA A 490 -2.92 15.00 18.84
CA ALA A 490 -2.79 15.35 17.42
C ALA A 490 -3.64 14.46 16.50
N LEU A 491 -3.71 13.14 16.75
CA LEU A 491 -4.56 12.21 15.99
C LEU A 491 -6.06 12.52 16.19
N LEU A 492 -6.49 12.84 17.42
CA LEU A 492 -7.90 13.20 17.70
C LEU A 492 -8.38 14.41 16.89
N MET A 493 -7.46 15.33 16.57
CA MET A 493 -7.74 16.58 15.85
C MET A 493 -7.58 16.49 14.31
N PHE A 494 -7.51 15.28 13.76
CA PHE A 494 -7.37 15.09 12.31
C PHE A 494 -8.50 15.78 11.50
N LYS A 495 -8.12 16.60 10.50
CA LYS A 495 -9.01 17.39 9.63
C LYS A 495 -9.99 18.35 10.34
N LYS A 496 -9.75 18.73 11.60
CA LYS A 496 -10.63 19.66 12.34
C LYS A 496 -10.37 21.14 12.04
N GLU A 497 -9.27 21.48 11.36
CA GLU A 497 -8.89 22.85 10.98
C GLU A 497 -9.07 23.86 12.13
N GLN A 498 -9.95 24.87 11.97
CA GLN A 498 -10.09 25.99 12.90
C GLN A 498 -10.64 25.58 14.28
N GLU A 499 -11.34 24.46 14.38
CA GLU A 499 -11.83 23.93 15.66
C GLU A 499 -10.68 23.55 16.61
N ALA A 500 -9.50 23.24 16.05
CA ALA A 500 -8.32 22.88 16.83
C ALA A 500 -7.48 24.10 17.26
N ASP A 501 -7.76 25.32 16.78
CA ASP A 501 -6.89 26.49 16.99
C ASP A 501 -6.74 26.85 18.48
N ALA A 502 -7.81 26.75 19.27
CA ALA A 502 -7.78 27.01 20.71
C ALA A 502 -6.86 26.04 21.45
N LEU A 503 -6.95 24.74 21.10
CA LEU A 503 -6.11 23.69 21.66
C LEU A 503 -4.65 23.86 21.22
N ILE A 504 -4.41 24.16 19.94
CA ILE A 504 -3.06 24.43 19.41
C ILE A 504 -2.42 25.59 20.17
N ASP A 505 -3.16 26.67 20.43
CA ASP A 505 -2.65 27.83 21.17
C ASP A 505 -2.28 27.49 22.62
N GLN A 506 -3.05 26.60 23.26
CA GLN A 506 -2.72 26.07 24.60
C GLN A 506 -1.44 25.25 24.55
N LEU A 507 -1.34 24.27 23.65
CA LEU A 507 -0.19 23.37 23.55
C LEU A 507 1.10 24.10 23.17
N CYS A 508 1.03 25.09 22.27
CA CYS A 508 2.21 25.86 21.84
C CYS A 508 2.77 26.78 22.92
N LYS A 509 1.94 27.22 23.88
CA LYS A 509 2.35 28.11 24.98
C LYS A 509 2.79 27.35 26.23
N ASP A 510 2.66 26.03 26.24
CA ASP A 510 3.03 25.22 27.39
C ASP A 510 4.52 25.33 27.70
N SER A 511 4.85 25.31 29.00
CA SER A 511 6.23 25.30 29.48
C SER A 511 7.01 24.06 29.05
N ASP A 512 6.33 22.92 28.87
CA ASP A 512 6.95 21.66 28.54
C ASP A 512 7.19 21.48 27.04
N ALA A 513 8.43 21.12 26.68
CA ALA A 513 8.82 20.89 25.30
C ALA A 513 8.12 19.69 24.64
N LEU A 514 7.77 18.64 25.39
CA LEU A 514 7.10 17.44 24.87
C LEU A 514 5.63 17.72 24.53
N ILE A 515 4.97 18.59 25.30
CA ILE A 515 3.61 19.05 24.99
C ILE A 515 3.62 20.00 23.79
N ARG A 516 4.60 20.93 23.72
CA ARG A 516 4.82 21.76 22.53
C ARG A 516 5.13 20.92 21.28
N TYR A 517 5.88 19.84 21.43
CA TYR A 517 6.14 18.86 20.36
C TYR A 517 4.83 18.26 19.84
N GLY A 518 3.95 17.81 20.75
CA GLY A 518 2.59 17.37 20.40
C GLY A 518 1.81 18.44 19.65
N GLY A 519 1.87 19.70 20.11
CA GLY A 519 1.22 20.85 19.46
C GLY A 519 1.64 21.06 17.99
N MET A 520 2.91 20.80 17.64
CA MET A 520 3.35 20.88 16.23
C MET A 520 2.69 19.80 15.37
N PHE A 521 2.57 18.57 15.88
CA PHE A 521 1.86 17.50 15.19
C PHE A 521 0.34 17.72 15.19
N THR A 522 -0.23 18.38 16.20
CA THR A 522 -1.64 18.80 16.20
C THR A 522 -1.92 19.76 15.05
N ILE A 523 -1.02 20.72 14.78
CA ILE A 523 -1.11 21.58 13.59
C ILE A 523 -1.02 20.73 12.32
N ALA A 524 -0.07 19.80 12.25
CA ALA A 524 0.15 18.92 11.10
C ALA A 524 -1.11 18.12 10.73
N MET A 525 -1.76 17.50 11.71
CA MET A 525 -2.93 16.65 11.52
C MET A 525 -4.23 17.45 11.32
N ALA A 526 -4.38 18.59 12.01
CA ALA A 526 -5.55 19.46 11.86
C ALA A 526 -5.61 20.16 10.49
N TYR A 527 -4.46 20.61 9.98
CA TYR A 527 -4.33 21.35 8.72
C TYR A 527 -3.69 20.54 7.58
N CYS A 528 -3.74 19.20 7.66
CA CYS A 528 -3.16 18.31 6.67
C CYS A 528 -3.71 18.58 5.26
N ALA A 529 -2.83 18.75 4.27
CA ALA A 529 -3.15 19.07 2.87
C ALA A 529 -3.94 20.36 2.60
N THR A 530 -4.08 21.28 3.57
CA THR A 530 -4.86 22.52 3.40
C THR A 530 -4.07 23.70 2.86
N ALA A 531 -2.72 23.67 2.96
CA ALA A 531 -1.83 24.79 2.63
C ALA A 531 -2.20 26.13 3.30
N ASN A 532 -2.79 26.09 4.51
CA ASN A 532 -3.18 27.31 5.22
C ASN A 532 -1.97 28.17 5.62
N SER A 533 -1.94 29.42 5.14
CA SER A 533 -0.89 30.40 5.43
C SER A 533 -0.72 30.70 6.92
N GLY A 534 -1.79 30.67 7.71
CA GLY A 534 -1.73 30.88 9.17
C GLY A 534 -0.93 29.80 9.89
N ALA A 535 -1.20 28.53 9.57
CA ALA A 535 -0.49 27.38 10.10
C ALA A 535 0.99 27.38 9.67
N ILE A 536 1.27 27.65 8.39
CA ILE A 536 2.63 27.73 7.85
C ILE A 536 3.45 28.80 8.59
N ARG A 537 2.90 30.00 8.77
CA ARG A 537 3.58 31.09 9.48
C ARG A 537 3.90 30.72 10.93
N ARG A 538 2.97 30.05 11.62
CA ARG A 538 3.16 29.61 13.00
C ARG A 538 4.28 28.55 13.10
N LEU A 539 4.26 27.54 12.24
CA LEU A 539 5.28 26.50 12.19
C LEU A 539 6.67 27.05 11.85
N LEU A 540 6.76 27.97 10.88
CA LEU A 540 8.03 28.64 10.52
C LEU A 540 8.57 29.53 11.63
N HIS A 541 7.70 30.18 12.42
CA HIS A 541 8.15 30.94 13.58
C HIS A 541 8.74 29.99 14.64
N VAL A 542 8.01 28.94 15.00
CA VAL A 542 8.43 27.99 16.04
C VAL A 542 9.71 27.23 15.65
N SER A 543 9.91 26.92 14.37
CA SER A 543 11.11 26.21 13.90
C SER A 543 12.42 26.98 14.14
N VAL A 544 12.35 28.30 14.34
CA VAL A 544 13.50 29.17 14.64
C VAL A 544 13.46 29.66 16.08
N SER A 545 12.28 29.99 16.62
CA SER A 545 12.15 30.67 17.91
C SER A 545 12.22 29.75 19.12
N ASP A 546 11.78 28.49 19.02
CA ASP A 546 11.78 27.57 20.17
C ASP A 546 13.21 27.27 20.62
N VAL A 547 13.37 26.94 21.90
CA VAL A 547 14.68 26.58 22.49
C VAL A 547 14.97 25.10 22.28
N SER A 548 13.93 24.26 22.24
CA SER A 548 14.06 22.81 22.09
C SER A 548 14.23 22.40 20.63
N ASP A 549 15.30 21.66 20.34
CA ASP A 549 15.56 21.16 18.99
C ASP A 549 14.55 20.09 18.54
N ASP A 550 13.93 19.37 19.48
CA ASP A 550 12.87 18.40 19.18
C ASP A 550 11.62 19.09 18.63
N VAL A 551 11.23 20.24 19.22
CA VAL A 551 10.10 21.05 18.75
C VAL A 551 10.42 21.68 17.39
N ARG A 552 11.66 22.15 17.20
CA ARG A 552 12.11 22.68 15.89
C ARG A 552 12.04 21.62 14.79
N ARG A 553 12.52 20.40 15.06
CA ARG A 553 12.43 19.26 14.14
C ARG A 553 10.97 18.96 13.80
N ALA A 554 10.11 18.85 14.82
CA ALA A 554 8.68 18.59 14.64
C ALA A 554 7.98 19.66 13.81
N ALA A 555 8.29 20.94 14.04
CA ALA A 555 7.71 22.05 13.31
C ALA A 555 8.03 21.96 11.79
N VAL A 556 9.25 21.58 11.44
CA VAL A 556 9.65 21.42 10.03
C VAL A 556 8.99 20.19 9.41
N ILE A 557 8.93 19.06 10.13
CA ILE A 557 8.21 17.86 9.67
C ILE A 557 6.72 18.19 9.43
N ALA A 558 6.09 18.93 10.35
CA ALA A 558 4.69 19.35 10.26
C ALA A 558 4.40 20.20 9.02
N LEU A 559 5.36 21.02 8.55
CA LEU A 559 5.21 21.74 7.28
C LEU A 559 4.97 20.80 6.10
N GLY A 560 5.61 19.63 6.09
CA GLY A 560 5.42 18.60 5.06
C GLY A 560 3.97 18.08 5.01
N PHE A 561 3.31 17.93 6.17
CA PHE A 561 1.90 17.52 6.24
C PHE A 561 0.94 18.62 5.81
N VAL A 562 1.19 19.87 6.20
CA VAL A 562 0.31 21.01 5.85
C VAL A 562 0.40 21.33 4.35
N LEU A 563 1.60 21.26 3.77
CA LEU A 563 1.88 21.61 2.38
C LEU A 563 1.96 20.41 1.42
N CYS A 564 1.55 19.20 1.83
CA CYS A 564 1.60 18.04 0.93
C CYS A 564 0.73 18.23 -0.34
N GLY A 565 -0.29 19.11 -0.29
CA GLY A 565 -1.09 19.51 -1.44
C GLY A 565 -0.37 20.44 -2.43
N ASP A 566 0.52 21.31 -1.96
CA ASP A 566 1.33 22.22 -2.78
C ASP A 566 2.83 21.93 -2.63
N ARG A 567 3.28 20.99 -3.45
CA ARG A 567 4.66 20.49 -3.45
C ARG A 567 5.68 21.57 -3.89
N GLN A 568 5.29 22.49 -4.78
CA GLN A 568 6.20 23.50 -5.29
C GLN A 568 6.53 24.53 -4.22
N GLN A 569 5.51 25.02 -3.52
CA GLN A 569 5.71 25.95 -2.41
C GLN A 569 6.55 25.31 -1.29
N LEU A 570 6.31 24.04 -0.97
CA LEU A 570 7.09 23.32 0.04
C LEU A 570 8.57 23.24 -0.33
N ALA A 571 8.91 22.86 -1.57
CA ALA A 571 10.29 22.73 -2.01
C ALA A 571 11.06 24.06 -1.90
N GLN A 572 10.40 25.19 -2.23
CA GLN A 572 11.01 26.53 -2.09
C GLN A 572 11.29 26.90 -0.64
N ILE A 573 10.35 26.63 0.27
CA ILE A 573 10.53 26.90 1.71
C ILE A 573 11.65 26.01 2.29
N LEU A 574 11.61 24.72 1.99
CA LEU A 574 12.57 23.75 2.53
C LEU A 574 13.98 23.93 1.97
N LYS A 575 14.14 24.47 0.75
CA LYS A 575 15.45 24.86 0.20
C LYS A 575 16.20 25.85 1.10
N ILE A 576 15.49 26.73 1.80
CA ILE A 576 16.11 27.68 2.74
C ILE A 576 16.45 26.96 4.04
N LEU A 577 15.54 26.12 4.55
CA LEU A 577 15.71 25.41 5.82
C LEU A 577 16.75 24.29 5.77
N SER A 578 16.98 23.67 4.61
CA SER A 578 18.04 22.67 4.42
C SER A 578 19.44 23.26 4.55
N GLY A 579 19.60 24.56 4.31
CA GLY A 579 20.85 25.30 4.53
C GLY A 579 21.04 25.81 5.97
N SER A 580 20.16 25.44 6.90
CA SER A 580 20.25 25.92 8.29
C SER A 580 21.45 25.33 9.05
N PHE A 581 21.98 26.11 10.00
CA PHE A 581 23.08 25.65 10.86
C PHE A 581 22.67 24.49 11.77
N ASN A 582 21.41 24.44 12.22
CA ASN A 582 20.91 23.43 13.13
C ASN A 582 20.67 22.08 12.41
N PRO A 583 21.38 21.00 12.78
CA PRO A 583 21.18 19.68 12.15
C PRO A 583 19.76 19.12 12.29
N HIS A 584 19.05 19.43 13.38
CA HIS A 584 17.67 18.97 13.60
C HIS A 584 16.68 19.54 12.59
N VAL A 585 16.88 20.80 12.20
CA VAL A 585 16.09 21.48 11.15
C VAL A 585 16.40 20.87 9.78
N ARG A 586 17.68 20.59 9.47
CA ARG A 586 18.07 19.91 8.23
C ARG A 586 17.48 18.50 8.12
N TYR A 587 17.50 17.73 9.20
CA TYR A 587 16.84 16.42 9.28
C TYR A 587 15.31 16.53 9.07
N GLY A 588 14.67 17.48 9.75
CA GLY A 588 13.24 17.74 9.58
C GLY A 588 12.88 18.12 8.14
N ALA A 589 13.73 18.90 7.46
CA ALA A 589 13.54 19.28 6.06
C ALA A 589 13.60 18.05 5.13
N ALA A 590 14.52 17.12 5.37
CA ALA A 590 14.61 15.89 4.58
C ALA A 590 13.34 15.02 4.71
N LEU A 591 12.80 14.87 5.93
CA LEU A 591 11.56 14.12 6.16
C LEU A 591 10.30 14.84 5.66
N ALA A 592 10.26 16.17 5.73
CA ALA A 592 9.14 16.95 5.19
C ALA A 592 9.06 16.81 3.66
N LEU A 593 10.20 16.81 2.96
CA LEU A 593 10.26 16.49 1.52
C LEU A 593 9.79 15.05 1.25
N ALA A 594 10.13 14.11 2.13
CA ALA A 594 9.75 12.70 1.99
C ALA A 594 8.23 12.51 1.95
N VAL A 595 7.47 13.11 2.87
CA VAL A 595 6.00 12.96 2.96
C VAL A 595 5.29 13.54 1.75
N ALA A 596 5.68 14.75 1.34
CA ALA A 596 4.98 15.46 0.28
C ALA A 596 5.32 14.96 -1.13
N CYS A 597 6.57 14.52 -1.33
CA CYS A 597 7.11 14.19 -2.65
C CYS A 597 7.37 12.70 -2.87
N ALA A 598 6.83 11.82 -2.02
CA ALA A 598 6.95 10.37 -2.18
C ALA A 598 6.41 9.89 -3.54
N GLY A 599 7.19 9.06 -4.23
CA GLY A 599 6.85 8.49 -5.54
C GLY A 599 6.78 9.48 -6.72
N THR A 600 7.13 10.75 -6.52
CA THR A 600 7.02 11.77 -7.59
C THR A 600 8.24 11.83 -8.51
N GLY A 601 9.43 11.51 -7.99
CA GLY A 601 10.69 11.58 -8.74
C GLY A 601 11.09 12.98 -9.22
N GLN A 602 10.62 14.05 -8.57
CA GLN A 602 10.94 15.42 -8.98
C GLN A 602 12.44 15.71 -8.81
N LYS A 603 13.10 16.13 -9.90
CA LYS A 603 14.53 16.42 -9.90
C LYS A 603 14.92 17.49 -8.88
N GLU A 604 14.14 18.56 -8.75
CA GLU A 604 14.40 19.64 -7.79
C GLU A 604 14.51 19.13 -6.35
N VAL A 605 13.70 18.14 -5.97
CA VAL A 605 13.72 17.55 -4.62
C VAL A 605 14.94 16.65 -4.44
N VAL A 606 15.31 15.88 -5.46
CA VAL A 606 16.52 15.04 -5.44
C VAL A 606 17.78 15.91 -5.31
N ASP A 607 17.86 17.01 -6.07
CA ASP A 607 18.96 17.99 -6.01
C ASP A 607 19.08 18.64 -4.61
N LEU A 608 17.99 18.74 -3.85
CA LEU A 608 18.01 19.24 -2.46
C LEU A 608 18.44 18.16 -1.44
N LEU A 609 18.10 16.90 -1.67
CA LEU A 609 18.41 15.79 -0.75
C LEU A 609 19.83 15.25 -0.93
N LEU A 610 20.38 15.28 -2.15
CA LEU A 610 21.72 14.77 -2.44
C LEU A 610 22.82 15.45 -1.60
N PRO A 611 22.88 16.79 -1.44
CA PRO A 611 23.84 17.43 -0.55
C PRO A 611 23.70 17.00 0.91
N LEU A 612 22.47 16.81 1.40
CA LEU A 612 22.19 16.35 2.77
C LEU A 612 22.67 14.92 3.01
N SER A 613 22.75 14.09 1.95
CA SER A 613 23.31 12.73 2.05
C SER A 613 24.81 12.71 2.35
N SER A 614 25.50 13.84 2.17
CA SER A 614 26.92 14.03 2.47
C SER A 614 27.18 14.95 3.67
N ASP A 615 26.14 15.20 4.49
CA ASP A 615 26.26 16.07 5.66
C ASP A 615 27.25 15.51 6.70
N SER A 616 27.93 16.40 7.40
CA SER A 616 28.80 16.09 8.52
C SER A 616 28.11 15.28 9.64
N THR A 617 26.82 15.50 9.85
CA THR A 617 26.03 14.84 10.91
C THR A 617 25.37 13.56 10.41
N ASP A 618 25.57 12.46 11.13
CA ASP A 618 25.14 11.11 10.78
C ASP A 618 23.62 10.94 10.65
N PHE A 619 22.84 11.47 11.61
CA PHE A 619 21.37 11.36 11.56
C PHE A 619 20.77 12.22 10.45
N VAL A 620 21.42 13.33 10.04
CA VAL A 620 20.98 14.10 8.87
C VAL A 620 21.15 13.27 7.60
N ARG A 621 22.28 12.55 7.47
CA ARG A 621 22.47 11.59 6.37
C ARG A 621 21.42 10.48 6.39
N GLN A 622 21.10 9.93 7.57
CA GLN A 622 20.02 8.96 7.72
C GLN A 622 18.68 9.49 7.19
N GLY A 623 18.29 10.70 7.60
CA GLY A 623 17.05 11.35 7.13
C GLY A 623 17.06 11.63 5.63
N ALA A 624 18.22 12.04 5.09
CA ALA A 624 18.40 12.26 3.65
C ALA A 624 18.24 10.96 2.85
N PHE A 625 18.83 9.85 3.29
CA PHE A 625 18.66 8.55 2.63
C PHE A 625 17.21 8.08 2.69
N ILE A 626 16.54 8.18 3.84
CA ILE A 626 15.12 7.83 3.96
C ILE A 626 14.28 8.71 3.01
N GLY A 627 14.54 10.01 2.94
CA GLY A 627 13.87 10.93 2.02
C GLY A 627 14.07 10.56 0.55
N LEU A 628 15.31 10.26 0.14
CA LEU A 628 15.62 9.75 -1.20
C LEU A 628 14.88 8.43 -1.48
N GLY A 629 14.78 7.57 -0.46
CA GLY A 629 14.06 6.31 -0.52
C GLY A 629 12.58 6.48 -0.84
N PHE A 630 11.90 7.45 -0.22
CA PHE A 630 10.51 7.79 -0.49
C PHE A 630 10.31 8.46 -1.86
N VAL A 631 11.16 9.42 -2.23
CA VAL A 631 11.03 10.18 -3.48
C VAL A 631 11.24 9.31 -4.72
N LEU A 632 12.14 8.33 -4.64
CA LEU A 632 12.51 7.45 -5.76
C LEU A 632 11.70 6.14 -5.84
N GLN A 633 10.61 6.01 -5.08
CA GLN A 633 9.72 4.86 -5.19
C GLN A 633 9.08 4.76 -6.57
N GLN A 634 9.18 3.60 -7.20
CA GLN A 634 8.63 3.30 -8.54
C GLN A 634 9.08 4.24 -9.67
N VAL A 635 10.07 5.10 -9.46
CA VAL A 635 10.58 6.02 -10.49
C VAL A 635 11.50 5.26 -11.44
N PRO A 636 11.22 5.22 -12.76
CA PRO A 636 12.13 4.63 -13.73
C PRO A 636 13.32 5.55 -13.99
N ASP A 637 14.47 4.97 -14.34
CA ASP A 637 15.70 5.73 -14.67
C ASP A 637 15.49 6.72 -15.84
N ALA A 638 14.52 6.45 -16.71
CA ALA A 638 14.13 7.34 -17.81
C ALA A 638 13.47 8.65 -17.33
N ALA A 639 12.85 8.65 -16.15
CA ALA A 639 12.23 9.85 -15.56
C ALA A 639 13.24 10.66 -14.75
N CYS A 640 14.19 10.00 -14.07
CA CYS A 640 15.25 10.64 -13.33
C CYS A 640 16.57 9.90 -13.53
N SER A 641 17.54 10.53 -14.21
CA SER A 641 18.86 9.95 -14.49
C SER A 641 19.67 9.66 -13.22
N GLU A 642 19.37 10.34 -12.12
CA GLU A 642 20.08 10.22 -10.85
C GLU A 642 19.60 9.03 -10.00
N ALA A 643 18.44 8.44 -10.32
CA ALA A 643 17.89 7.31 -9.58
C ALA A 643 18.87 6.11 -9.54
N GLY A 644 19.49 5.78 -10.66
CA GLY A 644 20.52 4.74 -10.74
C GLY A 644 21.77 5.06 -9.91
N ALA A 645 22.21 6.32 -9.91
CA ALA A 645 23.37 6.77 -9.13
C ALA A 645 23.11 6.70 -7.62
N VAL A 646 21.91 7.10 -7.18
CA VAL A 646 21.49 7.01 -5.77
C VAL A 646 21.44 5.56 -5.30
N ARG A 647 20.88 4.63 -6.10
CA ARG A 647 20.87 3.20 -5.77
C ARG A 647 22.29 2.64 -5.56
N GLN A 648 23.23 3.02 -6.43
CA GLN A 648 24.64 2.63 -6.27
C GLN A 648 25.28 3.25 -5.02
N GLN A 649 24.97 4.51 -4.71
CA GLN A 649 25.45 5.17 -3.50
C GLN A 649 24.96 4.46 -2.23
N LEU A 650 23.68 4.09 -2.16
CA LEU A 650 23.10 3.35 -1.04
C LEU A 650 23.83 2.03 -0.81
N GLN A 651 24.08 1.26 -1.87
CA GLN A 651 24.82 -0.01 -1.78
C GLN A 651 26.25 0.19 -1.28
N ARG A 652 26.95 1.23 -1.76
CA ARG A 652 28.32 1.55 -1.29
C ARG A 652 28.32 1.87 0.20
N VAL A 653 27.40 2.70 0.67
CA VAL A 653 27.29 3.08 2.09
C VAL A 653 26.96 1.86 2.96
N ILE A 654 26.06 0.97 2.50
CA ILE A 654 25.73 -0.27 3.23
C ILE A 654 26.94 -1.20 3.33
N ALA A 655 27.73 -1.32 2.25
CA ALA A 655 28.89 -2.19 2.19
C ALA A 655 30.11 -1.66 2.97
N ASP A 656 30.26 -0.34 3.06
CA ASP A 656 31.37 0.27 3.78
C ASP A 656 31.22 0.08 5.30
N LYS A 657 32.31 -0.39 5.93
CA LYS A 657 32.39 -0.60 7.37
C LYS A 657 32.82 0.66 8.13
N HIS A 658 33.40 1.64 7.43
CA HIS A 658 33.88 2.89 8.00
C HIS A 658 32.78 3.95 8.09
N GLU A 659 31.64 3.72 7.43
CA GLU A 659 30.48 4.57 7.53
C GLU A 659 29.76 4.45 8.88
N ASP A 660 29.16 5.56 9.31
CA ASP A 660 28.42 5.62 10.58
C ASP A 660 27.22 4.66 10.56
N VAL A 661 26.99 3.98 11.69
CA VAL A 661 25.93 2.96 11.82
C VAL A 661 24.54 3.55 11.50
N MET A 662 24.28 4.81 11.87
CA MET A 662 23.01 5.49 11.59
C MET A 662 22.81 5.78 10.10
N ALA A 663 23.87 6.22 9.41
CA ALA A 663 23.83 6.45 7.97
C ALA A 663 23.59 5.12 7.21
N ARG A 664 24.26 4.04 7.63
CA ARG A 664 24.04 2.68 7.10
C ARG A 664 22.63 2.16 7.35
N PHE A 665 22.07 2.41 8.54
CA PHE A 665 20.69 2.06 8.86
C PHE A 665 19.69 2.82 7.96
N GLY A 666 19.90 4.13 7.77
CA GLY A 666 19.10 4.93 6.83
C GLY A 666 19.19 4.42 5.39
N ALA A 667 20.38 4.02 4.95
CA ALA A 667 20.57 3.47 3.61
C ALA A 667 19.89 2.10 3.40
N LEU A 668 19.86 1.24 4.43
CA LEU A 668 19.10 -0.02 4.42
C LEU A 668 17.60 0.25 4.28
N LEU A 669 17.05 1.16 5.09
CA LEU A 669 15.63 1.54 5.00
C LEU A 669 15.30 2.13 3.64
N ALA A 670 16.15 3.03 3.12
CA ALA A 670 15.97 3.64 1.80
C ALA A 670 15.93 2.58 0.68
N SER A 671 16.83 1.59 0.74
CA SER A 671 16.85 0.49 -0.23
C SER A 671 15.57 -0.34 -0.18
N GLY A 672 15.07 -0.63 1.03
CA GLY A 672 13.81 -1.32 1.22
C GLY A 672 12.60 -0.52 0.73
N LEU A 673 12.59 0.81 0.95
CA LEU A 673 11.55 1.71 0.48
C LEU A 673 11.50 1.82 -1.05
N ILE A 674 12.65 1.90 -1.71
CA ILE A 674 12.72 2.01 -3.18
C ILE A 674 12.15 0.76 -3.87
N ASP A 675 12.39 -0.40 -3.29
CA ASP A 675 11.94 -1.70 -3.81
C ASP A 675 10.65 -2.19 -3.12
N ALA A 676 9.87 -1.28 -2.52
CA ALA A 676 8.67 -1.62 -1.73
C ALA A 676 7.60 -2.39 -2.54
N GLY A 677 7.04 -3.44 -1.92
CA GLY A 677 5.99 -4.28 -2.49
C GLY A 677 6.33 -4.85 -3.87
N GLY A 678 7.57 -5.28 -4.10
CA GLY A 678 8.04 -5.74 -5.40
C GLY A 678 8.06 -4.65 -6.47
N ARG A 679 8.22 -3.38 -6.07
CA ARG A 679 8.15 -2.16 -6.91
C ARG A 679 6.75 -1.87 -7.47
N ASN A 680 5.72 -2.36 -6.78
CA ASN A 680 4.31 -2.14 -7.14
C ASN A 680 3.55 -1.29 -6.15
N VAL A 681 4.20 -0.91 -5.05
CA VAL A 681 3.62 -0.09 -3.98
C VAL A 681 4.30 1.28 -3.93
N VAL A 682 3.52 2.32 -3.65
CA VAL A 682 4.00 3.67 -3.39
C VAL A 682 3.46 4.16 -2.04
N ALA A 683 4.31 4.80 -1.25
CA ALA A 683 3.88 5.53 -0.07
C ALA A 683 3.31 6.88 -0.53
N SER A 684 2.03 7.14 -0.30
CA SER A 684 1.40 8.40 -0.74
C SER A 684 0.36 8.87 0.25
N MET A 685 0.38 10.16 0.57
CA MET A 685 -0.67 10.84 1.34
C MET A 685 -2.01 10.87 0.59
N PHE A 686 -1.97 10.80 -0.74
CA PHE A 686 -3.13 10.92 -1.60
C PHE A 686 -3.47 9.57 -2.25
N SER A 687 -4.76 9.35 -2.47
CA SER A 687 -5.27 8.30 -3.36
C SER A 687 -4.96 8.64 -4.81
N ALA A 688 -5.14 7.67 -5.72
CA ALA A 688 -5.03 7.88 -7.16
C ALA A 688 -6.02 8.96 -7.67
N SER A 689 -7.12 9.17 -6.94
CA SER A 689 -8.13 10.21 -7.20
C SER A 689 -7.75 11.60 -6.64
N GLY A 690 -6.62 11.74 -5.94
CA GLY A 690 -6.19 13.01 -5.33
C GLY A 690 -6.77 13.30 -3.94
N VAL A 691 -7.55 12.37 -3.38
CA VAL A 691 -8.14 12.50 -2.04
C VAL A 691 -7.13 12.17 -0.95
N LEU A 692 -7.10 12.95 0.14
CA LEU A 692 -6.24 12.70 1.29
C LEU A 692 -6.68 11.43 2.04
N ARG A 693 -5.76 10.47 2.15
CA ARG A 693 -5.93 9.18 2.82
C ARG A 693 -5.63 9.30 4.31
N GLN A 694 -6.63 8.98 5.14
CA GLN A 694 -6.53 9.09 6.59
C GLN A 694 -5.45 8.15 7.15
N GLU A 695 -5.43 6.90 6.71
CA GLU A 695 -4.42 5.91 7.07
C GLU A 695 -3.00 6.37 6.75
N ALA A 696 -2.82 6.99 5.57
CA ALA A 696 -1.51 7.42 5.14
C ALA A 696 -0.97 8.53 6.04
N ALA A 697 -1.82 9.51 6.38
CA ALA A 697 -1.43 10.60 7.27
C ALA A 697 -1.02 10.09 8.65
N VAL A 698 -1.80 9.16 9.22
CA VAL A 698 -1.48 8.51 10.49
C VAL A 698 -0.20 7.67 10.38
N GLY A 699 -0.07 6.88 9.31
CA GLY A 699 1.08 6.04 9.04
C GLY A 699 2.39 6.82 8.98
N PHE A 700 2.42 7.94 8.24
CA PHE A 700 3.58 8.83 8.20
C PHE A 700 3.83 9.52 9.55
N CYS A 701 2.77 9.98 10.23
CA CYS A 701 2.89 10.66 11.53
C CYS A 701 3.54 9.74 12.58
N LEU A 702 3.09 8.49 12.68
CA LEU A 702 3.62 7.50 13.61
C LEU A 702 4.99 6.96 13.16
N ALA A 703 5.19 6.70 11.86
CA ALA A 703 6.47 6.23 11.35
C ALA A 703 7.62 7.20 11.64
N PHE A 704 7.36 8.51 11.58
CA PHE A 704 8.37 9.52 11.84
C PHE A 704 8.74 9.68 13.32
N GLN A 705 8.01 9.01 14.21
CA GLN A 705 8.40 8.83 15.61
C GLN A 705 9.48 7.74 15.78
N LEU A 706 10.00 7.16 14.68
CA LEU A 706 11.15 6.23 14.70
C LEU A 706 12.35 6.78 15.47
N TRP A 707 12.47 8.11 15.57
CA TRP A 707 13.50 8.80 16.34
C TRP A 707 13.52 8.37 17.82
N TYR A 708 12.35 8.06 18.38
CA TYR A 708 12.19 7.67 19.79
C TYR A 708 12.00 6.17 19.97
N TRP A 709 11.28 5.52 19.05
CA TRP A 709 11.05 4.08 19.10
C TRP A 709 11.01 3.44 17.70
N TYR A 710 12.07 2.70 17.36
CA TYR A 710 12.24 2.11 16.01
C TYR A 710 11.06 1.25 15.53
N PRO A 711 10.39 0.42 16.35
CA PRO A 711 9.25 -0.37 15.88
C PRO A 711 8.06 0.42 15.34
N LEU A 712 7.97 1.74 15.53
CA LEU A 712 6.93 2.55 14.88
C LEU A 712 7.07 2.65 13.37
N ILE A 713 8.23 2.30 12.80
CA ILE A 713 8.45 2.27 11.35
C ILE A 713 7.52 1.29 10.61
N HIS A 714 6.99 0.25 11.29
CA HIS A 714 6.04 -0.68 10.67
C HIS A 714 4.75 0.04 10.25
N MET A 715 4.41 1.18 10.88
CA MET A 715 3.27 2.01 10.52
C MET A 715 3.39 2.66 9.13
N VAL A 716 4.59 2.69 8.52
CA VAL A 716 4.75 3.08 7.10
C VAL A 716 3.88 2.20 6.20
N ALA A 717 3.61 0.95 6.58
CA ALA A 717 2.75 0.05 5.82
C ALA A 717 1.32 0.59 5.61
N LEU A 718 0.82 1.50 6.45
CA LEU A 718 -0.48 2.16 6.26
C LEU A 718 -0.44 3.19 5.11
N SER A 719 0.74 3.80 4.87
CA SER A 719 0.94 4.74 3.76
C SER A 719 1.07 4.07 2.40
N PHE A 720 1.22 2.75 2.35
CA PHE A 720 1.42 1.97 1.14
C PHE A 720 0.12 1.76 0.36
N SER A 721 0.12 2.23 -0.89
CA SER A 721 -0.95 2.03 -1.86
C SER A 721 -0.42 1.32 -3.11
N PRO A 722 -1.01 0.18 -3.52
CA PRO A 722 -0.64 -0.49 -4.76
C PRO A 722 -1.01 0.35 -5.99
N SER A 723 -0.06 0.54 -6.90
CA SER A 723 -0.25 1.30 -8.14
C SER A 723 -0.76 0.39 -9.27
N ALA A 724 -1.91 -0.24 -9.04
CA ALA A 724 -2.48 -1.25 -9.93
C ALA A 724 -3.66 -0.70 -10.74
N LEU A 725 -3.78 -1.16 -11.99
CA LEU A 725 -4.98 -1.10 -12.79
C LEU A 725 -5.56 -2.53 -12.85
N ILE A 726 -6.71 -2.72 -12.19
CA ILE A 726 -7.37 -4.01 -12.09
C ILE A 726 -8.77 -3.89 -12.70
N GLY A 727 -8.96 -4.58 -13.83
CA GLY A 727 -10.26 -4.73 -14.46
C GLY A 727 -11.02 -5.85 -13.78
N VAL A 728 -12.23 -5.57 -13.29
CA VAL A 728 -13.10 -6.57 -12.63
C VAL A 728 -14.41 -6.66 -13.37
N THR A 729 -14.97 -7.86 -13.51
CA THR A 729 -16.30 -8.09 -14.10
C THR A 729 -17.18 -8.89 -13.14
N ILE A 730 -18.49 -8.72 -13.26
CA ILE A 730 -19.50 -9.45 -12.49
C ILE A 730 -20.08 -10.50 -13.43
N SER A 731 -19.59 -11.74 -13.37
CA SER A 731 -20.10 -12.82 -14.23
C SER A 731 -21.07 -13.73 -13.47
N SER A 732 -22.19 -14.08 -14.12
CA SER A 732 -23.10 -15.14 -13.66
C SER A 732 -22.73 -16.53 -14.18
N ALA A 733 -21.66 -16.66 -14.97
CA ALA A 733 -21.29 -17.91 -15.63
C ALA A 733 -20.35 -18.79 -14.75
N PRO A 734 -20.57 -20.11 -14.67
CA PRO A 734 -19.65 -21.03 -14.02
C PRO A 734 -18.29 -21.03 -14.74
N ALA A 735 -17.19 -21.05 -13.98
CA ALA A 735 -15.84 -21.15 -14.53
C ALA A 735 -15.66 -22.49 -15.24
N LEU A 736 -15.09 -22.49 -16.46
CA LEU A 736 -14.66 -23.72 -17.11
C LEU A 736 -13.47 -24.30 -16.33
N LYS A 737 -13.68 -25.41 -15.61
CA LYS A 737 -12.61 -26.27 -15.10
C LYS A 737 -11.92 -26.99 -16.29
N LYS A 738 -11.18 -26.26 -17.13
CA LYS A 738 -10.33 -26.88 -18.18
C LYS A 738 -9.00 -27.35 -17.58
N LYS A 739 -9.04 -28.34 -16.69
CA LYS A 739 -7.84 -29.14 -16.35
C LYS A 739 -8.05 -30.65 -16.32
N GLU A 740 -9.27 -31.17 -16.51
CA GLU A 740 -9.50 -32.63 -16.49
C GLU A 740 -9.73 -33.25 -17.89
N GLU A 741 -10.26 -32.53 -18.87
CA GLU A 741 -10.55 -33.14 -20.19
C GLU A 741 -9.31 -33.37 -21.07
N LYS A 742 -8.27 -32.52 -20.98
CA LYS A 742 -7.02 -32.73 -21.75
C LYS A 742 -6.12 -33.85 -21.20
N ALA A 743 -6.41 -34.35 -19.99
CA ALA A 743 -5.75 -35.51 -19.42
C ALA A 743 -6.49 -36.83 -19.77
N ALA A 744 -7.78 -36.75 -20.11
CA ALA A 744 -8.58 -37.89 -20.54
C ALA A 744 -8.32 -38.27 -22.00
N GLU A 745 -8.22 -37.30 -22.92
CA GLU A 745 -7.99 -37.59 -24.35
C GLU A 745 -6.57 -38.04 -24.71
N LYS A 746 -5.60 -37.91 -23.79
CA LYS A 746 -4.21 -38.39 -24.00
C LYS A 746 -3.93 -39.77 -23.40
N LYS A 747 -4.89 -40.38 -22.70
CA LYS A 747 -4.72 -41.71 -22.08
C LYS A 747 -5.23 -42.87 -22.93
N ASP A 748 -5.98 -42.62 -23.99
CA ASP A 748 -6.53 -43.69 -24.86
C ASP A 748 -5.64 -44.10 -26.05
N GLU A 749 -4.50 -43.43 -26.28
CA GLU A 749 -3.59 -43.77 -27.40
C GLU A 749 -2.30 -44.51 -27.00
N LYS A 750 -2.11 -44.86 -25.71
CA LYS A 750 -0.92 -45.63 -25.27
C LYS A 750 -1.28 -46.75 -24.30
N ALA A 751 -2.11 -47.68 -24.77
CA ALA A 751 -2.28 -48.99 -24.15
C ALA A 751 -2.09 -50.10 -25.20
N THR A 752 -0.85 -50.44 -25.50
CA THR A 752 -0.43 -51.72 -26.11
C THR A 752 1.08 -51.87 -25.93
N ASP A 753 1.50 -52.43 -24.78
CA ASP A 753 2.28 -53.67 -24.74
C ASP A 753 2.93 -53.88 -23.36
N GLN A 754 2.38 -54.90 -22.68
CA GLN A 754 3.04 -55.98 -21.93
C GLN A 754 3.94 -55.64 -20.72
N LYS A 755 3.44 -55.96 -19.51
CA LYS A 755 3.76 -57.15 -18.68
C LYS A 755 5.12 -57.00 -17.95
N GLY A 756 5.24 -57.12 -16.63
CA GLY A 756 4.30 -57.40 -15.55
C GLY A 756 5.10 -57.74 -14.29
N GLU A 757 4.58 -57.39 -13.11
CA GLU A 757 4.73 -58.15 -11.86
C GLU A 757 3.85 -57.48 -10.78
N LYS A 758 3.04 -58.30 -10.10
CA LYS A 758 2.20 -57.98 -8.93
C LYS A 758 3.10 -58.06 -7.67
N PRO A 759 2.86 -57.32 -6.56
CA PRO A 759 1.77 -57.74 -5.67
C PRO A 759 1.06 -56.68 -4.79
N THR A 760 -0.12 -57.13 -4.35
CA THR A 760 -0.81 -56.89 -3.05
C THR A 760 -1.50 -55.57 -2.78
N GLU A 761 -2.83 -55.69 -2.77
CA GLU A 761 -3.83 -54.79 -2.23
C GLU A 761 -3.73 -54.69 -0.70
N THR A 762 -3.74 -53.46 -0.18
CA THR A 762 -4.55 -53.08 0.98
C THR A 762 -5.15 -51.72 0.67
N SER A 763 -6.48 -51.70 0.62
CA SER A 763 -7.34 -50.57 0.36
C SER A 763 -7.41 -49.65 1.58
N GLU A 764 -6.99 -48.39 1.44
CA GLU A 764 -7.55 -47.27 2.20
C GLU A 764 -7.86 -46.14 1.21
N SER A 765 -9.15 -46.08 0.84
CA SER A 765 -9.82 -44.92 0.25
C SER A 765 -10.19 -43.92 1.35
N SER A 766 -10.30 -42.64 1.00
CA SER A 766 -10.51 -41.44 1.85
C SER A 766 -9.20 -40.94 2.49
N ASP A 767 -8.65 -39.77 2.19
CA ASP A 767 -9.26 -38.44 2.25
C ASP A 767 -8.66 -37.49 1.18
N VAL A 768 -9.46 -37.04 0.21
CA VAL A 768 -9.12 -35.90 -0.68
C VAL A 768 -10.16 -34.78 -0.60
N GLU A 769 -11.17 -34.92 0.26
CA GLU A 769 -12.18 -33.88 0.51
C GLU A 769 -11.81 -33.02 1.73
N LYS A 770 -10.87 -32.06 1.61
CA LYS A 770 -10.82 -30.94 2.57
C LYS A 770 -9.91 -29.76 2.21
N TYR A 771 -10.10 -29.10 1.07
CA TYR A 771 -9.57 -27.72 0.91
C TYR A 771 -10.48 -26.87 -0.01
N GLU A 772 -11.73 -26.67 0.43
CA GLU A 772 -12.61 -25.61 -0.07
C GLU A 772 -13.20 -24.88 1.16
N PRO A 773 -12.63 -23.71 1.55
CA PRO A 773 -13.50 -22.67 2.12
C PRO A 773 -13.08 -21.22 1.79
N TYR A 774 -12.42 -20.94 0.66
CA TYR A 774 -11.95 -19.57 0.36
C TYR A 774 -12.94 -18.67 -0.41
N LEU A 775 -14.06 -19.18 -0.95
CA LEU A 775 -14.78 -18.44 -2.00
C LEU A 775 -16.32 -18.47 -1.97
N GLU A 776 -16.98 -18.99 -0.94
CA GLU A 776 -18.46 -19.07 -0.92
C GLU A 776 -19.16 -17.70 -0.98
N GLY A 777 -18.49 -16.61 -0.54
CA GLY A 777 -19.01 -15.24 -0.63
C GLY A 777 -18.56 -14.41 -1.86
N MET A 778 -17.60 -14.90 -2.66
CA MET A 778 -16.98 -14.17 -3.78
C MET A 778 -17.53 -14.60 -5.16
N SER A 779 -18.66 -15.31 -5.19
CA SER A 779 -19.08 -16.15 -6.33
C SER A 779 -19.28 -15.43 -7.69
N LYS A 780 -19.26 -14.09 -7.77
CA LYS A 780 -19.48 -13.33 -9.02
C LYS A 780 -18.40 -12.33 -9.46
N LEU A 781 -17.56 -11.78 -8.58
CA LEU A 781 -16.51 -10.82 -8.98
C LEU A 781 -15.27 -11.57 -9.47
N ARG A 782 -14.87 -11.35 -10.73
CA ARG A 782 -13.71 -12.01 -11.33
C ARG A 782 -12.87 -11.04 -12.14
N VAL A 783 -11.58 -11.34 -12.24
CA VAL A 783 -10.62 -10.58 -13.05
C VAL A 783 -10.45 -11.31 -14.39
N PRO A 784 -10.91 -10.76 -15.53
CA PRO A 784 -10.74 -11.39 -16.84
C PRO A 784 -9.29 -11.27 -17.30
N ALA A 785 -8.68 -12.40 -17.69
CA ALA A 785 -7.30 -12.43 -18.20
C ALA A 785 -7.19 -11.84 -19.62
N GLY A 786 -8.28 -11.87 -20.39
CA GLY A 786 -8.34 -11.40 -21.77
C GLY A 786 -8.36 -9.88 -21.94
N TRP A 787 -8.58 -9.10 -20.86
CA TRP A 787 -8.58 -7.63 -20.95
C TRP A 787 -7.15 -7.09 -21.06
N LYS A 788 -6.91 -6.31 -22.12
CA LYS A 788 -5.63 -5.66 -22.42
C LYS A 788 -5.83 -4.17 -22.63
N VAL A 789 -4.79 -3.41 -22.29
CA VAL A 789 -4.78 -1.96 -22.45
C VAL A 789 -3.57 -1.57 -23.28
N ALA A 790 -3.76 -0.70 -24.29
CA ALA A 790 -2.68 -0.22 -25.15
C ALA A 790 -2.11 1.10 -24.62
N CYS A 791 -0.78 1.23 -24.62
CA CYS A 791 -0.10 2.47 -24.28
C CYS A 791 0.47 3.12 -25.54
N VAL A 792 0.01 4.32 -25.87
CA VAL A 792 0.43 5.10 -27.05
C VAL A 792 1.26 6.31 -26.60
N GLY A 793 2.39 6.55 -27.26
CA GLY A 793 3.27 7.70 -26.97
C GLY A 793 4.27 7.52 -25.82
N ALA A 794 4.47 6.28 -25.35
CA ALA A 794 5.43 5.98 -24.28
C ALA A 794 6.89 6.03 -24.77
N LYS A 795 7.81 6.59 -23.96
CA LYS A 795 9.26 6.48 -24.20
C LYS A 795 9.75 5.05 -23.92
N LYS A 796 10.79 4.58 -24.64
CA LYS A 796 11.38 3.24 -24.43
C LYS A 796 11.81 3.08 -22.96
N GLY A 797 11.26 2.08 -22.27
CA GLY A 797 11.58 1.79 -20.86
C GLY A 797 10.72 2.52 -19.82
N GLN A 798 9.80 3.41 -20.21
CA GLN A 798 8.93 4.15 -19.26
C GLN A 798 8.00 3.24 -18.44
N PHE A 799 7.60 2.09 -19.01
CA PHE A 799 6.77 1.08 -18.36
C PHE A 799 7.56 -0.11 -17.79
N ALA A 800 8.86 -0.19 -18.09
CA ALA A 800 9.68 -1.31 -17.64
C ALA A 800 9.97 -1.21 -16.14
N TYR A 801 10.08 -2.36 -15.48
CA TYR A 801 10.71 -2.41 -14.16
C TYR A 801 12.20 -2.11 -14.30
N VAL A 802 12.76 -1.38 -13.33
CA VAL A 802 14.20 -1.17 -13.25
C VAL A 802 14.88 -2.56 -13.19
N PRO A 803 15.92 -2.85 -13.97
CA PRO A 803 16.60 -4.14 -13.88
C PRO A 803 17.18 -4.38 -12.47
N SER A 804 17.18 -5.61 -11.98
CA SER A 804 17.80 -5.94 -10.70
C SER A 804 19.32 -5.74 -10.77
N LEU A 805 19.86 -4.87 -9.90
CA LEU A 805 21.29 -4.53 -9.88
C LEU A 805 22.17 -5.75 -9.58
N ALA A 806 21.74 -6.69 -8.73
CA ALA A 806 22.50 -7.91 -8.45
C ALA A 806 22.58 -8.84 -9.68
N SER A 807 21.55 -8.85 -10.54
CA SER A 807 21.60 -9.57 -11.80
C SER A 807 22.60 -8.96 -12.78
N LEU A 808 22.78 -7.62 -12.73
CA LEU A 808 23.77 -6.90 -13.51
C LEU A 808 25.18 -7.18 -12.97
N GLU A 809 25.40 -7.11 -11.65
CA GLU A 809 26.69 -7.44 -11.03
C GLU A 809 27.10 -8.90 -11.27
N LYS A 810 26.17 -9.85 -11.25
CA LYS A 810 26.47 -11.27 -11.59
C LYS A 810 26.80 -11.42 -13.08
N LYS A 811 26.12 -10.70 -13.97
CA LYS A 811 26.44 -10.67 -15.41
C LYS A 811 27.82 -10.04 -15.65
N GLU A 812 28.15 -8.96 -14.94
CA GLU A 812 29.45 -8.30 -15.01
C GLU A 812 30.56 -9.14 -14.39
N GLY A 813 30.33 -9.75 -13.24
CA GLY A 813 31.26 -10.68 -12.58
C GLY A 813 31.53 -11.91 -13.44
N LYS A 814 30.51 -12.46 -14.11
CA LYS A 814 30.68 -13.51 -15.14
C LYS A 814 31.51 -13.01 -16.33
N LYS A 815 31.28 -11.79 -16.81
CA LYS A 815 32.09 -11.19 -17.89
C LYS A 815 33.54 -10.96 -17.46
N GLN A 816 33.79 -10.51 -16.23
CA GLN A 816 35.13 -10.28 -15.69
C GLN A 816 35.87 -11.60 -15.46
N THR A 817 35.22 -12.61 -14.90
CA THR A 817 35.81 -13.96 -14.74
C THR A 817 36.09 -14.59 -16.10
N MET A 818 35.18 -14.49 -17.07
CA MET A 818 35.45 -14.92 -18.46
C MET A 818 36.65 -14.17 -19.04
N LYS A 819 36.73 -12.85 -18.89
CA LYS A 819 37.87 -12.04 -19.36
C LYS A 819 39.18 -12.42 -18.66
N ALA A 820 39.15 -12.69 -17.35
CA ALA A 820 40.29 -13.15 -16.58
C ALA A 820 40.73 -14.55 -17.05
N VAL A 821 39.81 -15.50 -17.22
CA VAL A 821 40.08 -16.84 -17.73
C VAL A 821 40.61 -16.81 -19.16
N LEU A 822 40.04 -15.98 -20.04
CA LEU A 822 40.54 -15.76 -21.40
C LEU A 822 41.97 -15.17 -21.37
N SER A 823 42.24 -14.22 -20.48
CA SER A 823 43.57 -13.62 -20.34
C SER A 823 44.61 -14.60 -19.78
N THR A 824 44.25 -15.44 -18.79
CA THR A 824 45.14 -16.45 -18.22
C THR A 824 45.35 -17.61 -19.17
N THR A 825 44.32 -18.01 -19.92
CA THR A 825 44.38 -19.04 -20.97
C THR A 825 45.22 -18.56 -22.15
N ALA A 826 45.04 -17.32 -22.60
CA ALA A 826 45.89 -16.72 -23.64
C ALA A 826 47.35 -16.60 -23.17
N LYS A 827 47.59 -16.21 -21.91
CA LYS A 827 48.94 -16.15 -21.33
C LYS A 827 49.57 -17.54 -21.21
N ARG A 828 48.80 -18.57 -20.82
CA ARG A 828 49.24 -19.96 -20.75
C ARG A 828 49.56 -20.54 -22.13
N ASN A 829 48.72 -20.29 -23.13
CA ASN A 829 48.96 -20.72 -24.50
C ASN A 829 50.19 -20.03 -25.12
N ARG A 830 50.41 -18.73 -24.82
CA ARG A 830 51.65 -18.03 -25.21
C ARG A 830 52.88 -18.64 -24.54
N GLN A 831 52.80 -19.03 -23.27
CA GLN A 831 53.90 -19.70 -22.57
C GLN A 831 54.16 -21.12 -23.09
N GLN A 832 53.11 -21.87 -23.45
CA GLN A 832 53.26 -23.18 -24.09
C GLN A 832 53.90 -23.06 -25.48
N LYS A 833 53.47 -22.10 -26.31
CA LYS A 833 54.11 -21.83 -27.59
C LYS A 833 55.58 -21.40 -27.43
N LYS A 834 55.92 -20.61 -26.41
CA LYS A 834 57.32 -20.30 -26.09
C LYS A 834 58.11 -21.55 -25.70
N LYS A 835 57.56 -22.42 -24.85
CA LYS A 835 58.21 -23.68 -24.44
C LYS A 835 58.32 -24.69 -25.59
N GLU A 836 57.36 -24.73 -26.51
CA GLU A 836 57.43 -25.55 -27.72
C GLU A 836 58.47 -25.03 -28.70
N ASN A 837 58.60 -23.72 -28.87
CA ASN A 837 59.67 -23.12 -29.67
C ASN A 837 61.04 -23.36 -29.02
N GLU A 838 61.17 -23.21 -27.69
CA GLU A 838 62.40 -23.53 -26.94
C GLU A 838 62.77 -25.02 -27.03
N LYS A 839 61.79 -25.93 -27.14
CA LYS A 839 62.05 -27.37 -27.38
C LYS A 839 62.40 -27.69 -28.83
N LYS A 840 61.97 -26.88 -29.80
CA LYS A 840 62.33 -27.01 -31.22
C LYS A 840 63.74 -26.45 -31.52
N ASP A 841 64.25 -25.57 -30.67
CA ASP A 841 65.59 -24.97 -30.79
C ASP A 841 66.68 -25.72 -29.98
N ALA A 842 66.41 -26.94 -29.51
CA ALA A 842 67.42 -27.79 -28.87
C ALA A 842 68.13 -28.69 -29.91
N PRO A 843 69.49 -28.74 -29.97
CA PRO A 843 70.23 -29.45 -31.00
C PRO A 843 70.16 -30.98 -30.88
N GLU A 844 70.01 -31.66 -32.03
CA GLU A 844 70.10 -33.11 -32.20
C GLU A 844 71.48 -33.67 -31.79
N THR A 845 71.58 -34.24 -30.59
CA THR A 845 72.47 -35.39 -30.33
C THR A 845 71.86 -36.26 -29.23
N ALA A 846 71.25 -37.37 -29.65
CA ALA A 846 70.93 -38.63 -28.94
C ALA A 846 69.50 -39.11 -29.30
N LYS A 847 69.35 -39.67 -30.50
CA LYS A 847 68.28 -40.66 -30.77
C LYS A 847 68.78 -42.01 -30.25
N ASN A 848 68.09 -42.56 -29.23
CA ASN A 848 67.71 -43.97 -29.08
C ASN A 848 67.31 -44.25 -27.62
N GLU A 849 66.02 -44.42 -27.34
CA GLU A 849 65.39 -45.63 -26.75
C GLU A 849 64.00 -45.37 -26.15
N ALA A 850 63.03 -46.22 -26.54
CA ALA A 850 61.67 -46.52 -26.03
C ALA A 850 60.54 -45.45 -26.18
N MET A 851 59.52 -45.64 -27.06
CA MET A 851 58.25 -46.44 -26.94
C MET A 851 57.37 -45.99 -25.76
N ASP A 852 56.05 -45.74 -25.83
CA ASP A 852 54.91 -46.24 -26.65
C ASP A 852 53.71 -45.22 -26.51
N VAL A 853 52.99 -44.80 -27.59
CA VAL A 853 51.70 -45.35 -28.13
C VAL A 853 50.49 -45.02 -27.21
N ASP A 854 49.35 -44.41 -27.58
CA ASP A 854 48.63 -44.17 -28.85
C ASP A 854 47.56 -43.07 -28.63
N GLU A 855 47.24 -42.25 -29.64
CA GLU A 855 45.83 -41.86 -29.91
C GLU A 855 45.67 -41.32 -31.35
N GLU A 856 44.81 -41.97 -32.12
CA GLU A 856 44.27 -41.55 -33.43
C GLU A 856 42.82 -42.09 -33.52
N PRO A 857 41.92 -41.59 -34.39
CA PRO A 857 41.44 -40.22 -34.53
C PRO A 857 39.89 -40.15 -34.70
N ALA A 858 39.32 -38.93 -34.72
CA ALA A 858 38.02 -38.71 -35.38
C ALA A 858 38.05 -37.41 -36.21
N LYS A 859 37.80 -37.60 -37.51
CA LYS A 859 37.63 -36.62 -38.61
C LYS A 859 36.46 -35.66 -38.30
N GLU A 860 36.48 -34.40 -38.74
CA GLU A 860 36.01 -34.04 -40.09
C GLU A 860 36.56 -32.66 -40.57
N THR A 861 37.27 -32.74 -41.71
CA THR A 861 37.23 -31.93 -42.94
C THR A 861 37.13 -30.39 -42.95
N GLU A 862 38.17 -29.84 -43.58
CA GLU A 862 38.50 -28.51 -44.12
C GLU A 862 37.36 -27.78 -44.88
N VAL A 863 37.41 -26.45 -45.12
CA VAL A 863 38.10 -25.82 -46.27
C VAL A 863 38.38 -24.30 -46.07
N THR A 864 39.63 -23.93 -46.45
CA THR A 864 40.21 -22.63 -46.93
C THR A 864 40.59 -21.47 -45.99
N LYS A 865 41.89 -21.47 -45.61
CA LYS A 865 42.96 -20.47 -45.86
C LYS A 865 42.60 -19.00 -46.15
N ASN A 866 43.21 -18.09 -45.37
CA ASN A 866 44.43 -17.37 -45.79
C ASN A 866 45.09 -16.63 -44.61
N GLU A 867 46.36 -16.96 -44.38
CA GLU A 867 47.30 -16.25 -43.52
C GLU A 867 47.89 -15.03 -44.26
N ALA A 868 48.17 -13.95 -43.55
CA ALA A 868 49.35 -13.12 -43.79
C ALA A 868 49.73 -12.39 -42.50
N ASP A 869 51.02 -12.47 -42.22
CA ASP A 869 51.71 -12.30 -40.94
C ASP A 869 52.08 -10.85 -40.62
N ALA A 870 52.46 -10.66 -39.36
CA ALA A 870 52.82 -9.43 -38.68
C ALA A 870 54.27 -8.99 -38.90
N SER A 871 54.55 -7.71 -38.58
CA SER A 871 55.82 -7.22 -37.98
C SER A 871 55.56 -5.78 -37.51
N ALA A 872 56.08 -5.23 -36.41
CA ALA A 872 56.87 -5.68 -35.26
C ALA A 872 56.82 -4.54 -34.20
N MET A 873 57.09 -4.87 -32.92
CA MET A 873 57.89 -4.11 -31.91
C MET A 873 57.54 -2.63 -31.56
N ASP A 874 57.62 -2.09 -30.34
CA ASP A 874 58.04 -2.49 -28.98
C ASP A 874 57.71 -1.30 -28.03
N VAL A 875 58.02 -1.45 -26.73
CA VAL A 875 58.26 -0.41 -25.68
C VAL A 875 57.16 -0.20 -24.60
N ASP A 876 57.42 -0.81 -23.44
CA ASP A 876 57.05 -0.36 -22.09
C ASP A 876 57.98 0.78 -21.62
N SER A 877 57.46 1.80 -20.90
CA SER A 877 58.00 2.36 -19.64
C SER A 877 57.34 3.68 -19.20
N GLU A 878 57.39 3.93 -17.89
CA GLU A 878 56.55 4.79 -17.04
C GLU A 878 56.89 6.30 -16.94
N GLU A 879 55.86 7.04 -16.51
CA GLU A 879 55.78 8.22 -15.59
C GLU A 879 56.15 9.70 -15.97
N LYS A 880 55.13 10.55 -15.70
CA LYS A 880 55.09 11.97 -15.19
C LYS A 880 55.46 13.17 -16.08
N SER A 881 54.49 14.08 -16.27
CA SER A 881 54.42 15.46 -15.68
C SER A 881 53.58 16.46 -16.54
N GLU A 882 53.20 17.56 -15.90
CA GLU A 882 52.16 18.56 -16.21
C GLU A 882 52.35 19.42 -17.49
N GLY A 883 51.25 20.04 -17.99
CA GLY A 883 51.32 21.35 -18.68
C GLY A 883 50.60 21.54 -20.03
N ARG A 884 49.35 22.02 -19.98
CA ARG A 884 48.64 22.98 -20.88
C ARG A 884 49.18 23.25 -22.32
N SER A 885 48.42 22.87 -23.36
CA SER A 885 47.72 23.77 -24.33
C SER A 885 47.36 23.09 -25.68
N LYS A 886 46.27 23.59 -26.28
CA LYS A 886 45.56 23.20 -27.52
C LYS A 886 46.50 23.04 -28.74
N THR A 887 46.23 22.25 -29.79
CA THR A 887 45.17 22.44 -30.81
C THR A 887 45.10 21.24 -31.78
N GLU A 888 43.86 20.81 -32.09
CA GLU A 888 43.32 20.13 -33.28
C GLU A 888 44.21 19.33 -34.26
N LYS A 889 43.90 18.04 -34.42
CA LYS A 889 43.24 17.44 -35.61
C LYS A 889 43.11 15.92 -35.43
N GLY A 890 41.88 15.46 -35.17
CA GLY A 890 41.51 14.05 -35.26
C GLY A 890 40.37 13.91 -36.27
N GLU A 891 40.61 13.18 -37.35
CA GLU A 891 39.57 12.66 -38.24
C GLU A 891 39.56 11.13 -38.16
N LYS A 892 38.38 10.60 -37.83
CA LYS A 892 37.75 9.35 -38.28
C LYS A 892 38.38 7.99 -37.94
N SER A 893 37.70 7.32 -37.00
CA SER A 893 37.14 5.98 -37.25
C SER A 893 35.89 5.77 -36.37
N GLU A 894 34.78 6.33 -36.82
CA GLU A 894 33.42 5.92 -36.45
C GLU A 894 33.08 4.64 -37.24
N LYS A 895 32.83 3.54 -36.52
CA LYS A 895 31.87 2.47 -36.88
C LYS A 895 31.93 1.38 -35.81
N GLU A 896 31.19 1.61 -34.73
CA GLU A 896 30.50 0.61 -33.88
C GLU A 896 29.79 1.31 -32.69
N GLY A 897 29.28 2.53 -32.92
CA GLY A 897 28.64 3.37 -31.91
C GLY A 897 27.37 4.07 -32.40
N GLU A 898 26.77 3.60 -33.49
CA GLU A 898 25.51 4.14 -34.02
C GLU A 898 24.44 3.04 -34.13
N GLU A 899 23.95 2.56 -32.98
CA GLU A 899 22.57 2.08 -32.85
C GLU A 899 21.87 2.55 -31.54
N GLU A 900 22.45 3.53 -30.84
CA GLU A 900 21.81 4.20 -29.70
C GLU A 900 21.73 5.71 -29.95
N ASN A 901 20.95 6.10 -30.96
CA ASN A 901 20.21 7.36 -31.06
C ASN A 901 19.56 7.44 -32.45
N LYS A 902 18.49 6.69 -32.62
CA LYS A 902 17.42 7.07 -33.56
C LYS A 902 16.20 7.36 -32.71
N ASP A 903 15.81 8.63 -32.67
CA ASP A 903 14.45 9.03 -32.35
C ASP A 903 13.50 8.18 -33.20
N GLY A 904 12.86 7.21 -32.56
CA GLY A 904 12.09 6.16 -33.20
C GLY A 904 10.80 5.96 -32.45
N THR A 905 9.75 6.60 -32.96
CA THR A 905 8.33 6.20 -32.91
C THR A 905 7.97 5.21 -31.80
N GLY A 906 7.25 5.69 -30.78
CA GLY A 906 6.78 4.88 -29.66
C GLY A 906 6.10 3.60 -30.15
N LYS A 907 6.65 2.44 -29.75
CA LYS A 907 5.95 1.17 -29.91
C LYS A 907 4.74 1.17 -28.97
N GLU A 908 3.60 0.70 -29.48
CA GLU A 908 2.46 0.33 -28.66
C GLU A 908 2.91 -0.75 -27.66
N VAL A 909 2.81 -0.46 -26.37
CA VAL A 909 3.04 -1.45 -25.31
C VAL A 909 1.68 -1.96 -24.86
N GLU A 910 1.41 -3.25 -25.05
CA GLU A 910 0.23 -3.92 -24.51
C GLU A 910 0.47 -4.29 -23.04
N LEU A 911 -0.40 -3.80 -22.15
CA LEU A 911 -0.45 -4.20 -20.75
C LEU A 911 -1.54 -5.25 -20.54
N LYS A 912 -1.23 -6.30 -19.75
CA LYS A 912 -2.16 -7.38 -19.40
C LYS A 912 -2.80 -7.11 -18.04
N ASN A 913 -4.08 -7.48 -17.86
CA ASN A 913 -4.75 -7.38 -16.55
C ASN A 913 -4.28 -8.49 -15.59
N PRO A 914 -3.92 -8.18 -14.33
CA PRO A 914 -3.69 -6.86 -13.73
C PRO A 914 -2.31 -6.27 -14.09
N CYS A 915 -2.23 -4.95 -14.24
CA CYS A 915 -0.96 -4.27 -14.57
C CYS A 915 -0.64 -3.12 -13.61
N ARG A 916 0.65 -2.79 -13.49
CA ARG A 916 1.12 -1.60 -12.77
C ARG A 916 0.99 -0.36 -13.64
N VAL A 917 0.37 0.70 -13.11
CA VAL A 917 0.20 1.99 -13.77
C VAL A 917 0.55 3.13 -12.82
N LEU A 918 1.49 3.98 -13.23
CA LEU A 918 1.90 5.18 -12.51
C LEU A 918 1.06 6.39 -12.91
N PRO A 919 0.90 7.42 -12.05
CA PRO A 919 0.15 8.64 -12.39
C PRO A 919 0.65 9.33 -13.68
N GLN A 920 1.97 9.39 -13.89
CA GLN A 920 2.57 9.96 -15.10
C GLN A 920 2.29 9.13 -16.37
N GLN A 921 1.95 7.84 -16.23
CA GLN A 921 1.66 6.94 -17.34
C GLN A 921 0.18 6.98 -17.77
N LEU A 922 -0.72 7.52 -16.93
CA LEU A 922 -2.17 7.58 -17.20
C LEU A 922 -2.52 8.29 -18.51
N GLN A 923 -1.75 9.32 -18.87
CA GLN A 923 -1.95 10.08 -20.11
C GLN A 923 -1.64 9.26 -21.37
N CYS A 924 -0.72 8.29 -21.27
CA CYS A 924 -0.32 7.42 -22.38
C CYS A 924 -1.27 6.24 -22.59
N ILE A 925 -2.18 5.97 -21.65
CA ILE A 925 -3.10 4.83 -21.72
C ILE A 925 -4.27 5.17 -22.65
N GLN A 926 -4.48 4.32 -23.66
CA GLN A 926 -5.63 4.33 -24.54
C GLN A 926 -6.38 3.00 -24.44
N LEU A 927 -7.70 3.10 -24.27
CA LEU A 927 -8.59 1.95 -24.26
C LEU A 927 -8.77 1.47 -25.70
N LEU A 928 -8.71 0.15 -25.91
CA LEU A 928 -8.90 -0.45 -27.23
C LEU A 928 -10.40 -0.41 -27.60
N PRO A 929 -10.80 0.26 -28.70
CA PRO A 929 -12.22 0.46 -29.02
C PRO A 929 -12.98 -0.84 -29.39
N ASN A 930 -12.28 -1.94 -29.69
CA ASN A 930 -12.87 -3.22 -30.10
C ASN A 930 -12.64 -4.37 -29.09
N SER A 931 -12.40 -4.08 -27.80
CA SER A 931 -12.25 -5.14 -26.79
C SER A 931 -13.60 -5.67 -26.29
N ARG A 932 -13.68 -6.99 -26.07
CA ARG A 932 -14.86 -7.66 -25.46
C ARG A 932 -15.31 -7.01 -24.15
N TYR A 933 -14.34 -6.58 -23.36
CA TYR A 933 -14.57 -5.85 -22.11
C TYR A 933 -14.42 -4.36 -22.33
N GLN A 934 -15.46 -3.60 -22.01
CA GLN A 934 -15.46 -2.13 -22.05
C GLN A 934 -15.65 -1.57 -20.64
N PRO A 935 -14.87 -0.58 -20.21
CA PRO A 935 -15.05 0.03 -18.90
C PRO A 935 -16.33 0.88 -18.86
N ILE A 936 -17.01 0.88 -17.72
CA ILE A 936 -18.21 1.71 -17.50
C ILE A 936 -17.84 3.20 -17.52
N PHE A 937 -16.65 3.53 -17.03
CA PHE A 937 -16.09 4.88 -17.02
C PHE A 937 -14.82 4.94 -17.87
N PRO A 938 -14.90 5.35 -19.15
CA PRO A 938 -13.75 5.47 -20.05
C PRO A 938 -12.67 6.43 -19.53
N GLY A 939 -13.08 7.46 -18.77
CA GLY A 939 -12.17 8.42 -18.14
C GLY A 939 -11.32 7.83 -17.02
N ARG A 940 -11.67 6.67 -16.45
CA ARG A 940 -10.92 6.05 -15.35
C ARG A 940 -9.83 5.13 -15.87
N LYS A 941 -8.58 5.51 -15.61
CA LYS A 941 -7.37 4.80 -16.08
C LYS A 941 -6.49 4.25 -14.95
N ALA A 942 -6.95 4.31 -13.70
CA ALA A 942 -6.23 3.84 -12.51
C ALA A 942 -7.17 3.17 -11.50
N GLY A 943 -6.63 2.24 -10.70
CA GLY A 943 -7.37 1.55 -9.64
C GLY A 943 -8.29 0.45 -10.16
N PHE A 944 -9.40 0.23 -9.45
CA PHE A 944 -10.43 -0.73 -9.81
C PHE A 944 -11.37 -0.15 -10.86
N VAL A 945 -11.47 -0.84 -11.99
CA VAL A 945 -12.34 -0.47 -13.10
C VAL A 945 -13.28 -1.64 -13.37
N LEU A 946 -14.58 -1.40 -13.22
CA LEU A 946 -15.59 -2.38 -13.59
C LEU A 946 -15.81 -2.41 -15.10
N LEU A 947 -15.82 -3.63 -15.63
CA LEU A 947 -15.88 -3.94 -17.05
C LEU A 947 -17.25 -4.53 -17.42
N ARG A 948 -17.89 -3.95 -18.43
CA ARG A 948 -19.05 -4.49 -19.14
C ARG A 948 -18.56 -5.57 -20.13
N ASP A 949 -19.11 -6.77 -20.01
CA ASP A 949 -18.89 -7.84 -21.00
C ASP A 949 -19.88 -7.66 -22.15
N THR A 950 -19.37 -7.38 -23.35
CA THR A 950 -20.19 -7.20 -24.56
C THR A 950 -20.50 -8.52 -25.27
N MET A 951 -19.85 -9.63 -24.90
CA MET A 951 -20.07 -10.97 -25.46
C MET A 951 -20.17 -12.05 -24.36
N PRO A 952 -21.27 -12.10 -23.59
CA PRO A 952 -21.42 -13.06 -22.49
C PRO A 952 -21.48 -14.54 -22.90
N SER A 953 -21.71 -14.83 -24.20
CA SER A 953 -21.86 -16.19 -24.75
C SER A 953 -20.54 -16.91 -25.01
N ASP A 954 -19.41 -16.20 -25.09
CA ASP A 954 -18.11 -16.80 -25.35
C ASP A 954 -17.42 -17.22 -24.04
N PRO A 955 -16.89 -18.45 -23.92
CA PRO A 955 -16.17 -18.88 -22.73
C PRO A 955 -14.85 -18.11 -22.58
N ASP A 956 -14.63 -17.49 -21.41
CA ASP A 956 -13.38 -16.77 -21.09
C ASP A 956 -12.57 -17.45 -19.97
N GLU A 957 -11.26 -17.18 -19.96
CA GLU A 957 -10.34 -17.58 -18.90
C GLU A 957 -10.27 -16.49 -17.82
N PHE A 958 -10.92 -16.75 -16.69
CA PHE A 958 -10.78 -15.92 -15.50
C PHE A 958 -9.50 -16.28 -14.75
N LEU A 959 -8.88 -15.27 -14.15
CA LEU A 959 -7.75 -15.50 -13.26
C LEU A 959 -8.24 -16.15 -11.95
N GLU A 960 -7.96 -17.44 -11.77
CA GLU A 960 -8.24 -18.12 -10.50
C GLU A 960 -7.45 -17.47 -9.35
N PRO A 961 -8.04 -17.27 -8.16
CA PRO A 961 -7.31 -16.91 -6.95
C PRO A 961 -6.24 -17.98 -6.73
N ARG A 962 -4.96 -17.58 -6.74
CA ARG A 962 -3.89 -18.52 -6.46
C ARG A 962 -3.93 -18.75 -4.96
N GLY A 963 -4.58 -19.83 -4.51
CA GLY A 963 -4.18 -20.47 -3.26
C GLY A 963 -2.67 -20.73 -3.37
N GLU A 964 -1.94 -20.45 -2.29
CA GLU A 964 -0.48 -20.46 -2.20
C GLU A 964 0.22 -21.19 -3.36
N ALA A 965 0.99 -20.45 -4.14
CA ALA A 965 1.79 -21.03 -5.20
C ALA A 965 2.67 -22.16 -4.62
N PRO A 966 2.55 -23.42 -5.10
CA PRO A 966 3.67 -24.33 -5.01
C PRO A 966 4.81 -23.69 -5.81
N ALA A 967 6.01 -23.74 -5.23
CA ALA A 967 7.23 -23.23 -5.83
C ALA A 967 7.33 -23.68 -7.29
N ALA A 968 7.72 -22.75 -8.17
CA ALA A 968 8.01 -23.07 -9.55
C ALA A 968 9.03 -24.21 -9.61
N GLU A 969 8.71 -25.26 -10.35
CA GLU A 969 9.58 -26.37 -10.68
C GLU A 969 10.80 -25.88 -11.47
N GLU A 970 11.85 -25.45 -10.76
CA GLU A 970 13.22 -25.69 -11.18
C GLU A 970 13.77 -26.80 -10.29
N LYS A 971 13.84 -28.03 -10.83
CA LYS A 971 14.40 -29.21 -10.16
C LYS A 971 15.69 -28.86 -9.39
N PRO A 972 15.68 -28.90 -8.05
CA PRO A 972 16.89 -29.12 -7.27
C PRO A 972 17.04 -30.64 -7.12
N THR A 973 18.25 -31.13 -7.30
CA THR A 973 18.64 -32.50 -6.97
C THR A 973 18.19 -32.89 -5.56
N GLU A 974 17.66 -34.11 -5.45
CA GLU A 974 17.19 -34.75 -4.21
C GLU A 974 18.09 -34.51 -3.00
N GLU A 975 17.60 -33.77 -2.01
CA GLU A 975 17.95 -33.98 -0.60
C GLU A 975 16.64 -34.05 0.18
N LYS A 976 16.45 -35.15 0.92
CA LYS A 976 15.27 -35.46 1.73
C LYS A 976 14.92 -34.29 2.66
N GLU A 977 13.67 -33.84 2.62
CA GLU A 977 13.06 -33.09 3.72
C GLU A 977 13.08 -33.96 5.00
N PRO A 978 13.53 -33.44 6.15
CA PRO A 978 13.40 -34.14 7.43
C PRO A 978 11.95 -34.05 7.93
N GLU A 979 11.43 -35.17 8.42
CA GLU A 979 10.08 -35.30 8.98
C GLU A 979 9.85 -34.38 10.19
N PRO A 980 8.61 -33.91 10.43
CA PRO A 980 8.26 -33.10 11.60
C PRO A 980 8.50 -33.87 12.90
N PHE A 981 9.07 -33.16 13.88
CA PHE A 981 9.49 -33.68 15.18
C PHE A 981 8.36 -34.36 15.98
N THR A 982 8.65 -35.52 16.55
CA THR A 982 7.87 -36.12 17.65
C THR A 982 8.37 -35.60 19.00
N PRO A 983 7.51 -35.46 20.03
CA PRO A 983 7.92 -34.96 21.34
C PRO A 983 8.83 -35.98 22.05
N PHE A 984 9.97 -35.53 22.58
CA PHE A 984 10.92 -36.39 23.28
C PHE A 984 10.44 -36.68 24.71
N GLU A 985 10.16 -37.95 25.03
CA GLU A 985 9.95 -38.42 26.41
C GLU A 985 11.30 -38.50 27.14
N TRP A 986 11.40 -37.87 28.32
CA TRP A 986 12.56 -37.98 29.19
C TRP A 986 12.60 -39.36 29.86
N SER A 987 13.69 -40.11 29.65
CA SER A 987 14.07 -41.21 30.52
C SER A 987 15.43 -40.90 31.14
N GLY A 988 15.45 -40.81 32.48
CA GLY A 988 16.65 -40.55 33.28
C GLY A 988 16.45 -39.48 34.32
#